data_AF-A0A136JT04-F1
#
_entry.id   AF-A0A136JT04-F1
#
_cell.length_a   1.000
_cell.length_b   1.000
_cell.length_c   1.000
_cell.angle_alpha   90.00
_cell.angle_beta   90.00
_cell.angle_gamma   90.00
#
_symmetry.space_group_name_H-M   'P 1'
#
loop_
_entity.id
_entity.type
_entity.pdbx_description
1 polymer ?
#
loop_
_entity_poly.entity_id
_entity_poly.type
_entity_poly.pdbx_seq_one_letter_code
_entity_poly.pdbx_strand_id
1 'polypeptide(L)'
;MNSNTAGSFNVALGSYASYSNTAGIGNVAIGISSLYRNTTGISNTAIGFQSSYNNIIASSSVAIGYQAAVGLSSYQNQGGVYVGFQAGFNASSSSDYNTMIGYQSGYGVTTGAKNILLGYNAGYSGTNLTTGSDNIIIGNNIGATSTAMSKGLNIGNLIFGTGLDGTGTTLSSGNIGIGTSTPASRLAIEKLSYSSAGTAGINQYFTFNNSTASAVQYGNFGYLYATNTATTTIAGNMFKIEDSTLFGNTIRGFEVQTDRGTNTLGENTALSGFARTFGVRGTTQGDAGGTYEPAGVFGETAGTTQGNAIRAYSASITTASLLKLFQASSTFAGTGLLMNFGNSGGSFSSTTASKFIDLQNAGTSMFTVGAYGKLTIGDGTTNNNAGIQVGYGGICVDNDGSCNASTTGRVSAVSYHTGNSDLAEMYFSNELLNTGEVVYIKNGLSVGKADDENKDKIIGVVSTKPGQLLGFDDTSLKVGEKGYPIALAGRVPVRLSNENGTIKAGDELMLSSVPGVVMKASSTGKIIGTALEDFDENRAYSDTYINQFGDDLVDPVFTPFNRDNDPRLNDGCYFGGGNASGDEPCVPLTSLTKDDQIKEAEAIAKREAEERELAKLARVSSEVVTLDNGEQVKVGQIVMFVNLQNRYLDEIGAEMVTAMSAKASTTDSEVGEETVWQRVVSLANNFVDGVLSILTLKADRVEVKDQLCVDGVCLNADDLRKILEANNGTKIEEETSGNSDTTSPVLEEVNIEDERTEIIDEVVPSAVGEEVEVNQESDLDSEVIDGVENENDTGVEEQISDTEENQTETTESTTSNPEITL
;
A
#
# COMPACT_ATOMS: atom_id res chain seq x y z
N MET A 1 25.92 74.90 -66.15
CA MET A 1 25.38 74.23 -67.35
C MET A 1 26.10 74.81 -68.55
N ASN A 2 26.76 73.99 -69.38
CA ASN A 2 27.59 74.49 -70.49
C ASN A 2 27.30 73.78 -71.83
N SER A 3 27.04 72.47 -71.80
CA SER A 3 26.88 71.65 -73.01
C SER A 3 25.43 71.47 -73.50
N ASN A 4 24.45 72.26 -73.00
CA ASN A 4 23.03 71.98 -73.26
C ASN A 4 22.62 72.33 -74.70
N THR A 5 22.16 71.33 -75.43
CA THR A 5 21.77 71.42 -76.85
C THR A 5 20.27 71.18 -77.11
N ALA A 6 19.59 70.45 -76.22
CA ALA A 6 18.19 70.04 -76.41
C ALA A 6 17.38 69.88 -75.09
N GLY A 7 18.01 69.97 -73.92
CA GLY A 7 17.39 69.76 -72.62
C GLY A 7 16.63 70.97 -72.10
N SER A 8 15.47 70.75 -71.47
CA SER A 8 14.54 71.79 -70.99
C SER A 8 14.22 71.68 -69.50
N PHE A 9 13.63 72.72 -68.91
CA PHE A 9 13.17 72.76 -67.51
C PHE A 9 14.23 72.43 -66.43
N ASN A 10 15.52 72.61 -66.72
CA ASN A 10 16.61 72.36 -65.77
C ASN A 10 16.94 73.61 -64.93
N VAL A 11 17.21 73.42 -63.63
CA VAL A 11 17.78 74.43 -62.72
C VAL A 11 19.24 74.08 -62.45
N ALA A 12 20.18 75.01 -62.64
CA ALA A 12 21.60 74.80 -62.34
C ALA A 12 22.22 76.00 -61.62
N LEU A 13 22.66 75.82 -60.38
CA LEU A 13 23.17 76.89 -59.50
C LEU A 13 24.48 76.44 -58.81
N GLY A 14 25.62 76.78 -59.40
CA GLY A 14 26.95 76.47 -58.87
C GLY A 14 28.00 76.35 -59.97
N SER A 15 29.28 76.49 -59.59
CA SER A 15 30.38 76.26 -60.55
C SER A 15 30.33 74.82 -61.06
N TYR A 16 30.39 74.64 -62.39
CA TYR A 16 30.24 73.33 -63.06
C TYR A 16 28.94 72.55 -62.76
N ALA A 17 27.91 73.17 -62.18
CA ALA A 17 26.61 72.51 -61.97
C ALA A 17 25.95 72.15 -63.31
N SER A 18 25.53 70.89 -63.48
CA SER A 18 24.97 70.32 -64.73
C SER A 18 25.83 70.64 -65.97
N TYR A 19 27.17 70.50 -65.85
CA TYR A 19 28.11 70.96 -66.88
C TYR A 19 27.89 70.28 -68.24
N SER A 20 27.91 68.94 -68.24
CA SER A 20 27.93 68.09 -69.45
C SER A 20 26.55 67.81 -70.05
N ASN A 21 25.48 68.37 -69.47
CA ASN A 21 24.09 68.06 -69.84
C ASN A 21 23.83 68.54 -71.27
N THR A 22 23.45 67.63 -72.17
CA THR A 22 23.17 67.90 -73.59
C THR A 22 21.69 67.84 -73.94
N ALA A 23 20.94 66.91 -73.34
CA ALA A 23 19.53 66.65 -73.65
C ALA A 23 18.67 66.27 -72.43
N GLY A 24 19.22 66.24 -71.22
CA GLY A 24 18.48 65.94 -69.99
C GLY A 24 17.43 67.00 -69.67
N ILE A 25 16.27 66.58 -69.15
CA ILE A 25 15.09 67.43 -68.92
C ILE A 25 14.72 67.42 -67.43
N GLY A 26 14.29 68.56 -66.88
CA GLY A 26 13.67 68.64 -65.55
C GLY A 26 14.62 68.42 -64.35
N ASN A 27 15.93 68.54 -64.53
CA ASN A 27 16.90 68.30 -63.46
C ASN A 27 17.15 69.55 -62.60
N VAL A 28 17.33 69.37 -61.29
CA VAL A 28 17.81 70.39 -60.36
C VAL A 28 19.25 70.06 -59.96
N ALA A 29 20.19 70.99 -60.17
CA ALA A 29 21.61 70.83 -59.87
C ALA A 29 22.13 72.04 -59.08
N ILE A 30 22.16 71.96 -57.76
CA ILE A 30 22.59 73.05 -56.87
C ILE A 30 23.89 72.64 -56.16
N GLY A 31 24.90 73.51 -56.16
CA GLY A 31 26.23 73.25 -55.59
C GLY A 31 27.30 72.96 -56.65
N ILE A 32 28.56 73.02 -56.23
CA ILE A 32 29.72 72.90 -57.13
C ILE A 32 29.81 71.48 -57.69
N SER A 33 29.90 71.37 -59.01
CA SER A 33 29.98 70.11 -59.76
C SER A 33 28.81 69.13 -59.49
N SER A 34 27.66 69.63 -59.01
CA SER A 34 26.43 68.84 -58.92
C SER A 34 25.96 68.40 -60.31
N LEU A 35 25.64 67.11 -60.52
CA LEU A 35 25.32 66.50 -61.82
C LEU A 35 26.33 66.83 -62.93
N TYR A 36 27.64 66.88 -62.61
CA TYR A 36 28.70 67.30 -63.54
C TYR A 36 28.70 66.53 -64.87
N ARG A 37 28.58 65.19 -64.82
CA ARG A 37 28.70 64.30 -65.99
C ARG A 37 27.36 63.88 -66.63
N ASN A 38 26.22 64.35 -66.12
CA ASN A 38 24.91 64.03 -66.71
C ASN A 38 24.88 64.57 -68.15
N THR A 39 24.46 63.77 -69.12
CA THR A 39 24.27 64.16 -70.52
C THR A 39 22.79 64.10 -70.93
N THR A 40 22.08 63.02 -70.65
CA THR A 40 20.68 62.79 -71.09
C THR A 40 19.72 62.35 -69.99
N GLY A 41 20.18 62.25 -68.74
CA GLY A 41 19.36 61.86 -67.59
C GLY A 41 18.31 62.92 -67.23
N ILE A 42 17.11 62.48 -66.85
CA ILE A 42 15.95 63.36 -66.64
C ILE A 42 15.45 63.34 -65.18
N SER A 43 14.80 64.42 -64.75
CA SER A 43 14.08 64.53 -63.47
C SER A 43 14.90 64.24 -62.20
N ASN A 44 16.23 64.42 -62.24
CA ASN A 44 17.07 64.24 -61.05
C ASN A 44 17.12 65.51 -60.19
N THR A 45 17.20 65.37 -58.87
CA THR A 45 17.46 66.49 -57.94
C THR A 45 18.78 66.26 -57.20
N ALA A 46 19.79 67.09 -57.44
CA ALA A 46 21.11 66.98 -56.84
C ALA A 46 21.54 68.29 -56.17
N ILE A 47 21.66 68.29 -54.84
CA ILE A 47 21.89 69.48 -54.01
C ILE A 47 23.10 69.23 -53.08
N GLY A 48 24.27 69.72 -53.47
CA GLY A 48 25.50 69.58 -52.70
C GLY A 48 26.78 69.80 -53.52
N PHE A 49 27.92 69.77 -52.84
CA PHE A 49 29.22 69.67 -53.51
C PHE A 49 29.37 68.26 -54.08
N GLN A 50 29.58 68.13 -55.39
CA GLN A 50 29.74 66.85 -56.11
C GLN A 50 28.57 65.86 -55.96
N SER A 51 27.36 66.31 -55.61
CA SER A 51 26.17 65.44 -55.58
C SER A 51 25.86 64.89 -56.98
N SER A 52 25.70 63.57 -57.12
CA SER A 52 25.51 62.88 -58.41
C SER A 52 26.59 63.18 -59.46
N TYR A 53 27.86 63.31 -59.04
CA TYR A 53 28.95 63.76 -59.92
C TYR A 53 29.17 62.89 -61.17
N ASN A 54 29.22 61.55 -61.02
CA ASN A 54 29.46 60.62 -62.13
C ASN A 54 28.21 60.07 -62.85
N ASN A 55 27.00 60.50 -62.47
CA ASN A 55 25.78 60.14 -63.18
C ASN A 55 25.86 60.61 -64.64
N ILE A 56 25.60 59.74 -65.63
CA ILE A 56 25.60 60.13 -67.05
C ILE A 56 24.19 60.16 -67.67
N ILE A 57 23.39 59.10 -67.52
CA ILE A 57 22.03 59.03 -68.11
C ILE A 57 20.94 58.64 -67.11
N ALA A 58 21.29 58.50 -65.83
CA ALA A 58 20.35 58.06 -64.82
C ALA A 58 19.26 59.09 -64.59
N SER A 59 18.07 58.64 -64.20
CA SER A 59 16.87 59.45 -64.15
C SER A 59 16.07 59.24 -62.87
N SER A 60 15.30 60.25 -62.49
CA SER A 60 14.41 60.26 -61.33
C SER A 60 15.08 60.04 -59.96
N SER A 61 16.38 60.32 -59.83
CA SER A 61 17.13 60.15 -58.57
C SER A 61 17.28 61.45 -57.77
N VAL A 62 17.28 61.37 -56.45
CA VAL A 62 17.49 62.48 -55.51
C VAL A 62 18.82 62.29 -54.78
N ALA A 63 19.69 63.30 -54.76
CA ALA A 63 21.00 63.27 -54.10
C ALA A 63 21.26 64.59 -53.35
N ILE A 64 21.12 64.62 -52.03
CA ILE A 64 21.21 65.83 -51.20
C ILE A 64 22.31 65.65 -50.15
N GLY A 65 23.38 66.43 -50.25
CA GLY A 65 24.51 66.41 -49.33
C GLY A 65 25.87 66.51 -50.04
N TYR A 66 26.91 66.78 -49.25
CA TYR A 66 28.30 66.72 -49.74
C TYR A 66 28.60 65.30 -50.22
N GLN A 67 28.98 65.16 -51.50
CA GLN A 67 29.33 63.89 -52.14
C GLN A 67 28.26 62.78 -52.05
N ALA A 68 26.97 63.15 -51.93
CA ALA A 68 25.86 62.20 -52.05
C ALA A 68 25.81 61.61 -53.47
N ALA A 69 25.76 60.28 -53.59
CA ALA A 69 25.79 59.54 -54.85
C ALA A 69 26.92 59.95 -55.81
N VAL A 70 28.18 60.07 -55.36
CA VAL A 70 29.30 60.40 -56.26
C VAL A 70 29.52 59.33 -57.32
N GLY A 71 29.53 58.06 -56.89
CA GLY A 71 29.74 56.86 -57.69
C GLY A 71 31.18 56.64 -58.13
N LEU A 72 31.64 55.39 -58.09
CA LEU A 72 33.02 54.98 -58.40
C LEU A 72 33.46 55.28 -59.84
N SER A 73 32.53 55.29 -60.80
CA SER A 73 32.81 55.45 -62.22
C SER A 73 31.58 56.00 -62.97
N SER A 74 31.66 56.10 -64.29
CA SER A 74 30.55 56.46 -65.19
C SER A 74 29.31 55.57 -64.95
N TYR A 75 28.30 56.04 -64.21
CA TYR A 75 27.18 55.21 -63.75
C TYR A 75 25.80 55.72 -64.21
N GLN A 76 24.76 54.88 -64.08
CA GLN A 76 23.44 55.06 -64.71
C GLN A 76 22.24 54.77 -63.77
N ASN A 77 22.44 54.86 -62.45
CA ASN A 77 21.52 54.31 -61.44
C ASN A 77 20.24 55.13 -61.21
N GLN A 78 19.10 54.54 -61.54
CA GLN A 78 17.79 55.18 -61.62
C GLN A 78 17.03 55.14 -60.28
N GLY A 79 16.14 56.13 -60.09
CA GLY A 79 15.10 56.11 -59.05
C GLY A 79 15.59 56.01 -57.61
N GLY A 80 16.84 56.37 -57.32
CA GLY A 80 17.42 56.27 -55.96
C GLY A 80 17.33 57.58 -55.18
N VAL A 81 17.24 57.48 -53.85
CA VAL A 81 17.22 58.61 -52.91
C VAL A 81 18.46 58.54 -52.03
N TYR A 82 19.29 59.59 -52.02
CA TYR A 82 20.59 59.64 -51.34
C TYR A 82 20.69 60.95 -50.55
N VAL A 83 20.44 60.93 -49.24
CA VAL A 83 20.32 62.16 -48.42
C VAL A 83 21.26 62.11 -47.22
N GLY A 84 22.43 62.74 -47.35
CA GLY A 84 23.44 62.82 -46.30
C GLY A 84 24.84 63.12 -46.84
N PHE A 85 25.78 63.38 -45.93
CA PHE A 85 27.21 63.45 -46.27
C PHE A 85 27.67 62.07 -46.76
N GLN A 86 28.16 61.98 -48.00
CA GLN A 86 28.64 60.75 -48.64
C GLN A 86 27.64 59.58 -48.63
N ALA A 87 26.34 59.86 -48.61
CA ALA A 87 25.31 58.82 -48.79
C ALA A 87 25.41 58.19 -50.19
N GLY A 88 25.52 56.87 -50.30
CA GLY A 88 25.71 56.14 -51.55
C GLY A 88 27.02 56.46 -52.30
N PHE A 89 28.09 56.81 -51.59
CA PHE A 89 29.32 57.33 -52.19
C PHE A 89 29.91 56.43 -53.29
N ASN A 90 30.00 55.11 -53.06
CA ASN A 90 30.59 54.17 -54.01
C ASN A 90 29.60 53.59 -55.05
N ALA A 91 28.33 54.03 -55.07
CA ALA A 91 27.29 53.45 -55.91
C ALA A 91 27.69 53.45 -57.40
N SER A 92 27.77 52.27 -58.00
CA SER A 92 28.20 52.03 -59.37
C SER A 92 27.07 51.35 -60.17
N SER A 93 27.29 51.05 -61.44
CA SER A 93 26.27 50.49 -62.35
C SER A 93 25.46 49.35 -61.73
N SER A 94 24.15 49.36 -61.99
CA SER A 94 23.14 48.43 -61.44
C SER A 94 22.80 48.60 -59.94
N SER A 95 23.40 49.55 -59.22
CA SER A 95 22.96 49.95 -57.87
C SER A 95 21.74 50.89 -57.93
N ASP A 96 20.67 50.42 -58.59
CA ASP A 96 19.41 51.14 -58.84
C ASP A 96 18.46 51.15 -57.63
N TYR A 97 17.52 52.10 -57.58
CA TYR A 97 16.37 52.17 -56.66
C TYR A 97 16.67 52.14 -55.14
N ASN A 98 17.91 52.38 -54.72
CA ASN A 98 18.27 52.44 -53.29
C ASN A 98 17.73 53.71 -52.61
N THR A 99 17.37 53.60 -51.32
CA THR A 99 17.02 54.73 -50.44
C THR A 99 18.04 54.80 -49.31
N MET A 100 19.02 55.70 -49.41
CA MET A 100 20.16 55.85 -48.50
C MET A 100 20.11 57.22 -47.81
N ILE A 101 19.70 57.26 -46.55
CA ILE A 101 19.49 58.49 -45.78
C ILE A 101 20.36 58.46 -44.51
N GLY A 102 21.17 59.49 -44.31
CA GLY A 102 22.08 59.65 -43.19
C GLY A 102 23.55 59.80 -43.60
N TYR A 103 24.40 60.18 -42.64
CA TYR A 103 25.85 60.32 -42.83
C TYR A 103 26.46 58.96 -43.22
N GLN A 104 27.18 58.89 -44.35
CA GLN A 104 27.78 57.68 -44.92
C GLN A 104 26.81 56.48 -45.04
N SER A 105 25.50 56.74 -45.13
CA SER A 105 24.49 55.73 -45.45
C SER A 105 24.75 55.14 -46.83
N GLY A 106 24.99 53.83 -46.90
CA GLY A 106 25.33 53.08 -48.10
C GLY A 106 26.67 53.45 -48.72
N TYR A 107 27.60 54.00 -47.93
CA TYR A 107 28.92 54.37 -48.43
C TYR A 107 29.63 53.19 -49.13
N GLY A 108 29.55 51.98 -48.56
CA GLY A 108 30.16 50.77 -49.13
C GLY A 108 29.48 50.18 -50.38
N VAL A 109 28.23 50.55 -50.67
CA VAL A 109 27.42 49.88 -51.71
C VAL A 109 27.97 50.19 -53.10
N THR A 110 28.26 49.15 -53.89
CA THR A 110 28.82 49.25 -55.24
C THR A 110 27.82 48.81 -56.30
N THR A 111 27.23 47.62 -56.22
CA THR A 111 26.25 47.11 -57.20
C THR A 111 24.92 46.69 -56.57
N GLY A 112 24.77 46.81 -55.26
CA GLY A 112 23.55 46.49 -54.54
C GLY A 112 22.37 47.39 -54.93
N ALA A 113 21.21 46.81 -55.23
CA ALA A 113 20.00 47.51 -55.69
C ALA A 113 18.86 47.46 -54.66
N LYS A 114 17.97 48.45 -54.72
CA LYS A 114 16.72 48.56 -53.94
C LYS A 114 16.87 48.47 -52.41
N ASN A 115 18.07 48.70 -51.87
CA ASN A 115 18.29 48.70 -50.44
C ASN A 115 17.71 49.96 -49.80
N ILE A 116 17.08 49.82 -48.63
CA ILE A 116 16.75 50.93 -47.74
C ILE A 116 17.83 50.98 -46.66
N LEU A 117 18.41 52.15 -46.40
CA LEU A 117 19.53 52.37 -45.48
C LEU A 117 19.33 53.70 -44.75
N LEU A 118 19.01 53.66 -43.46
CA LEU A 118 18.57 54.82 -42.69
C LEU A 118 19.36 55.01 -41.37
N GLY A 119 20.26 55.99 -41.34
CA GLY A 119 20.94 56.46 -40.13
C GLY A 119 22.40 56.90 -40.32
N TYR A 120 23.04 57.35 -39.22
CA TYR A 120 24.47 57.63 -39.20
C TYR A 120 25.22 56.31 -39.33
N ASN A 121 26.03 56.18 -40.39
CA ASN A 121 26.58 54.93 -40.86
C ASN A 121 25.46 53.88 -40.94
N ALA A 122 24.80 53.78 -42.10
CA ALA A 122 23.80 52.75 -42.39
C ALA A 122 24.23 52.02 -43.67
N GLY A 123 24.95 50.91 -43.56
CA GLY A 123 25.91 50.40 -44.54
C GLY A 123 27.38 50.79 -44.24
N TYR A 124 27.75 51.11 -42.97
CA TYR A 124 29.09 51.62 -42.60
C TYR A 124 29.69 51.39 -41.16
N SER A 125 29.56 50.20 -40.51
CA SER A 125 30.55 49.72 -39.48
C SER A 125 30.54 48.18 -39.21
N GLY A 126 31.58 47.38 -39.56
CA GLY A 126 31.50 45.88 -39.60
C GLY A 126 31.86 45.17 -40.94
N THR A 127 30.88 44.63 -41.69
CA THR A 127 31.02 43.61 -42.77
C THR A 127 30.62 44.06 -44.21
N ASN A 128 31.26 45.12 -44.75
CA ASN A 128 30.78 45.99 -45.87
C ASN A 128 29.70 45.45 -46.84
N LEU A 129 28.42 45.83 -46.72
CA LEU A 129 27.50 45.66 -47.86
C LEU A 129 28.01 46.41 -49.09
N THR A 130 28.27 45.65 -50.15
CA THR A 130 28.81 46.11 -51.43
C THR A 130 27.86 45.71 -52.57
N THR A 131 27.58 44.42 -52.73
CA THR A 131 26.87 43.88 -53.91
C THR A 131 25.44 43.43 -53.63
N GLY A 132 25.04 43.36 -52.35
CA GLY A 132 23.77 42.80 -51.92
C GLY A 132 22.54 43.71 -52.16
N SER A 133 21.36 43.11 -52.38
CA SER A 133 20.17 43.81 -52.89
C SER A 133 18.87 43.47 -52.15
N ASP A 134 17.84 44.33 -52.29
CA ASP A 134 16.50 44.16 -51.71
C ASP A 134 16.49 44.09 -50.15
N ASN A 135 17.42 44.78 -49.46
CA ASN A 135 17.55 44.77 -47.99
C ASN A 135 16.98 46.04 -47.29
N ILE A 136 16.50 45.99 -46.03
CA ILE A 136 15.86 47.13 -45.32
C ILE A 136 16.49 47.49 -43.96
N ILE A 137 17.28 48.56 -43.88
CA ILE A 137 18.14 48.80 -42.72
C ILE A 137 18.04 50.17 -42.07
N ILE A 138 18.05 50.16 -40.72
CA ILE A 138 17.71 51.27 -39.85
C ILE A 138 18.59 51.24 -38.58
N GLY A 139 19.38 52.27 -38.33
CA GLY A 139 20.14 52.41 -37.08
C GLY A 139 21.44 53.21 -37.18
N ASN A 140 22.23 53.15 -36.10
CA ASN A 140 23.52 53.83 -35.95
C ASN A 140 24.64 52.78 -35.81
N ASN A 141 25.44 52.52 -36.87
CA ASN A 141 26.54 51.53 -36.85
C ASN A 141 26.14 50.03 -36.57
N ILE A 142 25.20 49.44 -37.32
CA ILE A 142 24.41 48.23 -36.96
C ILE A 142 24.55 47.01 -37.93
N GLY A 143 25.50 46.08 -37.72
CA GLY A 143 26.06 45.04 -38.65
C GLY A 143 25.32 44.56 -39.94
N ALA A 144 26.07 44.22 -41.03
CA ALA A 144 25.68 43.21 -42.04
C ALA A 144 26.23 41.83 -41.63
N THR A 145 25.54 40.70 -41.94
CA THR A 145 26.20 39.37 -41.81
C THR A 145 27.34 39.23 -42.80
N SER A 146 27.20 39.88 -43.96
CA SER A 146 27.97 39.55 -45.15
C SER A 146 27.86 40.66 -46.18
N THR A 147 28.96 40.85 -46.91
CA THR A 147 29.13 41.92 -47.89
C THR A 147 28.19 41.85 -49.09
N ALA A 148 27.54 40.70 -49.29
CA ALA A 148 26.70 40.36 -50.43
C ALA A 148 25.27 39.96 -50.02
N MET A 149 24.85 40.18 -48.76
CA MET A 149 23.53 39.79 -48.29
C MET A 149 22.42 40.39 -49.16
N SER A 150 21.44 39.57 -49.54
CA SER A 150 20.26 40.05 -50.26
C SER A 150 18.98 39.58 -49.58
N LYS A 151 17.92 40.40 -49.66
CA LYS A 151 16.61 40.19 -49.01
C LYS A 151 16.67 40.20 -47.47
N GLY A 152 17.49 41.10 -46.94
CA GLY A 152 17.80 41.32 -45.54
C GLY A 152 17.09 42.51 -44.89
N LEU A 153 17.38 42.76 -43.61
CA LEU A 153 16.75 43.80 -42.76
C LEU A 153 17.51 43.92 -41.44
N ASN A 154 17.66 45.12 -40.87
CA ASN A 154 18.28 45.34 -39.55
C ASN A 154 17.69 46.58 -38.91
N ILE A 155 17.32 46.46 -37.65
CA ILE A 155 16.82 47.51 -36.79
C ILE A 155 17.56 47.37 -35.46
N GLY A 156 18.55 48.24 -35.27
CA GLY A 156 19.30 48.36 -34.01
C GLY A 156 20.17 47.14 -33.62
N ASN A 157 20.43 46.19 -34.52
CA ASN A 157 21.15 44.94 -34.24
C ASN A 157 20.45 44.06 -33.19
N LEU A 158 19.12 44.12 -33.18
CA LEU A 158 18.22 43.41 -32.26
C LEU A 158 17.03 42.78 -32.99
N ILE A 159 16.42 43.53 -33.91
CA ILE A 159 15.43 43.04 -34.90
C ILE A 159 16.07 43.21 -36.28
N PHE A 160 15.66 42.41 -37.25
CA PHE A 160 16.59 41.95 -38.28
C PHE A 160 15.83 41.27 -39.48
N GLY A 161 16.48 40.76 -40.57
CA GLY A 161 15.91 40.34 -41.90
C GLY A 161 16.42 39.08 -42.68
N THR A 162 15.65 38.02 -42.97
CA THR A 162 16.02 37.01 -44.04
C THR A 162 14.89 36.71 -44.99
N GLY A 163 15.21 36.54 -46.27
CA GLY A 163 14.26 36.03 -47.24
C GLY A 163 13.05 36.94 -47.41
N LEU A 164 13.25 38.27 -47.30
CA LEU A 164 12.26 39.29 -47.65
C LEU A 164 12.02 39.28 -49.17
N ASP A 165 11.33 38.24 -49.65
CA ASP A 165 11.08 37.91 -51.06
C ASP A 165 9.63 38.10 -51.50
N GLY A 166 8.76 38.52 -50.58
CA GLY A 166 7.35 38.79 -50.85
C GLY A 166 7.16 39.90 -51.89
N THR A 167 6.22 39.69 -52.82
CA THR A 167 5.96 40.60 -53.94
C THR A 167 4.48 40.64 -54.30
N GLY A 168 3.89 41.84 -54.36
CA GLY A 168 2.48 42.01 -54.70
C GLY A 168 1.55 41.29 -53.71
N THR A 169 0.86 40.25 -54.17
CA THR A 169 0.02 39.37 -53.33
C THR A 169 0.74 38.13 -52.80
N THR A 170 1.99 37.88 -53.22
CA THR A 170 2.80 36.75 -52.76
C THR A 170 3.45 37.11 -51.41
N LEU A 171 3.07 36.39 -50.36
CA LEU A 171 3.68 36.53 -49.03
C LEU A 171 5.15 36.12 -49.05
N SER A 172 5.95 36.77 -48.20
CA SER A 172 7.36 36.43 -47.99
C SER A 172 7.52 35.02 -47.41
N SER A 173 8.58 34.32 -47.81
CA SER A 173 9.04 33.04 -47.25
C SER A 173 9.82 33.19 -45.94
N GLY A 174 10.17 34.44 -45.55
CA GLY A 174 10.99 34.75 -44.38
C GLY A 174 10.49 34.24 -43.02
N ASN A 175 11.44 34.06 -42.12
CA ASN A 175 11.33 33.54 -40.76
C ASN A 175 10.89 34.61 -39.68
N ILE A 176 11.64 34.84 -38.59
CA ILE A 176 11.43 35.61 -37.31
C ILE A 176 12.73 35.40 -36.50
N GLY A 177 13.62 36.38 -36.33
CA GLY A 177 14.63 36.40 -35.27
C GLY A 177 14.56 37.72 -34.50
N ILE A 178 14.66 37.62 -33.18
CA ILE A 178 15.02 38.73 -32.28
C ILE A 178 16.25 38.25 -31.50
N GLY A 179 17.38 38.93 -31.68
CA GLY A 179 18.66 38.59 -31.06
C GLY A 179 19.53 37.52 -31.74
N THR A 180 19.17 36.99 -32.92
CA THR A 180 19.87 35.82 -33.51
C THR A 180 19.98 35.84 -35.05
N SER A 181 21.19 35.99 -35.58
CA SER A 181 21.41 36.18 -37.03
C SER A 181 20.99 35.03 -37.93
N THR A 182 20.66 33.86 -37.39
CA THR A 182 20.28 32.65 -38.13
C THR A 182 18.97 32.05 -37.59
N PRO A 183 17.80 32.67 -37.87
CA PRO A 183 16.54 32.29 -37.25
C PRO A 183 16.02 30.97 -37.81
N ALA A 184 15.84 29.97 -36.94
CA ALA A 184 15.39 28.64 -37.34
C ALA A 184 13.90 28.52 -37.69
N SER A 185 13.07 29.52 -37.37
CA SER A 185 11.60 29.46 -37.50
C SER A 185 10.97 30.82 -37.83
N ARG A 186 9.65 30.85 -38.11
CA ARG A 186 8.91 32.11 -38.35
C ARG A 186 8.80 33.06 -37.16
N LEU A 187 9.23 32.64 -35.96
CA LEU A 187 9.50 33.48 -34.79
C LEU A 187 10.46 32.74 -33.85
N ALA A 188 11.76 32.97 -34.05
CA ALA A 188 12.81 32.69 -33.08
C ALA A 188 13.06 33.95 -32.23
N ILE A 189 13.26 33.74 -30.93
CA ILE A 189 13.72 34.75 -29.99
C ILE A 189 14.80 34.05 -29.18
N GLU A 190 16.04 34.52 -29.28
CA GLU A 190 17.21 33.83 -28.73
C GLU A 190 18.14 34.84 -28.06
N LYS A 191 18.77 34.42 -26.96
CA LYS A 191 19.76 35.23 -26.24
C LYS A 191 20.84 34.35 -25.66
N LEU A 192 22.05 34.46 -26.21
CA LEU A 192 23.14 33.51 -26.00
C LEU A 192 23.89 33.64 -24.66
N SER A 193 23.60 34.65 -23.84
CA SER A 193 24.31 34.88 -22.56
C SER A 193 23.56 35.78 -21.59
N TYR A 194 23.78 35.54 -20.30
CA TYR A 194 23.39 36.40 -19.17
C TYR A 194 24.59 36.70 -18.27
N SER A 195 24.67 37.93 -17.78
CA SER A 195 25.58 38.38 -16.72
C SER A 195 24.87 38.62 -15.37
N SER A 196 23.54 38.47 -15.35
CA SER A 196 22.64 38.61 -14.21
C SER A 196 21.32 37.90 -14.53
N ALA A 197 20.41 37.73 -13.56
CA ALA A 197 19.08 37.18 -13.84
C ALA A 197 18.29 38.00 -14.88
N GLY A 198 17.50 37.34 -15.73
CA GLY A 198 16.59 37.97 -16.69
C GLY A 198 15.96 36.99 -17.69
N THR A 199 14.86 37.40 -18.31
CA THR A 199 14.05 36.55 -19.23
C THR A 199 14.56 36.63 -20.67
N ALA A 200 14.68 35.49 -21.36
CA ALA A 200 15.18 35.38 -22.74
C ALA A 200 14.06 35.33 -23.80
N GLY A 201 12.88 34.84 -23.40
CA GLY A 201 11.70 34.73 -24.25
C GLY A 201 10.65 35.80 -23.94
N ILE A 202 9.42 35.51 -24.34
CA ILE A 202 8.25 36.38 -24.14
C ILE A 202 7.86 36.34 -22.66
N ASN A 203 7.95 37.48 -21.96
CA ASN A 203 7.30 37.67 -20.66
C ASN A 203 5.93 38.32 -20.88
N GLN A 204 4.86 37.69 -20.39
CA GLN A 204 3.48 38.11 -20.66
C GLN A 204 2.60 37.85 -19.45
N TYR A 205 2.02 38.91 -18.91
CA TYR A 205 1.04 38.84 -17.82
C TYR A 205 -0.35 39.15 -18.39
N PHE A 206 -1.31 38.26 -18.13
CA PHE A 206 -2.72 38.51 -18.37
C PHE A 206 -3.42 38.74 -17.03
N THR A 207 -4.02 39.92 -16.87
CA THR A 207 -4.91 40.22 -15.74
C THR A 207 -6.31 40.37 -16.30
N PHE A 208 -7.25 39.57 -15.79
CA PHE A 208 -8.65 39.61 -16.19
C PHE A 208 -9.50 40.12 -15.02
N ASN A 209 -10.08 41.32 -15.13
CA ASN A 209 -11.22 41.72 -14.30
C ASN A 209 -12.51 41.26 -15.00
N ASN A 210 -13.48 40.72 -14.27
CA ASN A 210 -14.70 40.17 -14.85
C ASN A 210 -15.91 40.32 -13.91
N SER A 211 -16.77 41.27 -14.25
CA SER A 211 -18.03 41.55 -13.54
C SER A 211 -19.24 40.77 -14.08
N THR A 212 -19.06 39.91 -15.09
CA THR A 212 -20.15 39.18 -15.75
C THR A 212 -20.13 37.70 -15.38
N ALA A 213 -21.22 37.23 -14.76
CA ALA A 213 -21.39 35.82 -14.41
C ALA A 213 -21.24 34.90 -15.64
N SER A 214 -20.46 33.82 -15.48
CA SER A 214 -20.20 32.79 -16.49
C SER A 214 -19.51 33.26 -17.80
N ALA A 215 -18.92 34.45 -17.84
CA ALA A 215 -18.14 34.88 -19.00
C ALA A 215 -16.81 34.11 -19.10
N VAL A 216 -16.53 33.55 -20.28
CA VAL A 216 -15.34 32.73 -20.57
C VAL A 216 -14.24 33.60 -21.20
N GLN A 217 -13.02 33.46 -20.69
CA GLN A 217 -11.84 34.21 -21.14
C GLN A 217 -10.74 33.25 -21.60
N TYR A 218 -10.01 33.62 -22.64
CA TYR A 218 -8.93 32.83 -23.22
C TYR A 218 -7.62 33.62 -23.17
N GLY A 219 -6.54 32.98 -22.72
CA GLY A 219 -5.17 33.48 -22.87
C GLY A 219 -4.59 33.08 -24.23
N ASN A 220 -3.29 32.79 -24.26
CA ASN A 220 -2.61 32.29 -25.45
C ASN A 220 -3.22 30.94 -25.93
N PHE A 221 -3.90 30.96 -27.07
CA PHE A 221 -4.61 29.81 -27.64
C PHE A 221 -3.87 29.22 -28.86
N GLY A 222 -3.23 28.07 -28.68
CA GLY A 222 -2.59 27.32 -29.76
C GLY A 222 -3.54 26.32 -30.41
N TYR A 223 -3.90 26.53 -31.67
CA TYR A 223 -4.81 25.65 -32.42
C TYR A 223 -4.10 24.97 -33.60
N LEU A 224 -3.92 23.65 -33.50
CA LEU A 224 -3.35 22.81 -34.56
C LEU A 224 -4.48 21.98 -35.19
N TYR A 225 -4.74 22.20 -36.48
CA TYR A 225 -5.88 21.61 -37.19
C TYR A 225 -5.47 21.11 -38.58
N ALA A 226 -5.80 19.86 -38.88
CA ALA A 226 -5.51 19.22 -40.16
C ALA A 226 -6.82 18.80 -40.86
N THR A 227 -7.02 19.31 -42.07
CA THR A 227 -8.20 19.08 -42.92
C THR A 227 -7.92 18.19 -44.13
N ASN A 228 -6.70 17.67 -44.24
CA ASN A 228 -6.24 17.00 -45.45
C ASN A 228 -6.82 15.57 -45.60
N THR A 229 -6.94 15.11 -46.84
CA THR A 229 -7.61 13.86 -47.23
C THR A 229 -6.71 12.61 -47.12
N ALA A 230 -5.67 12.64 -46.29
CA ALA A 230 -4.66 11.59 -46.17
C ALA A 230 -4.15 11.44 -44.72
N THR A 231 -3.42 10.37 -44.43
CA THR A 231 -2.77 10.21 -43.12
C THR A 231 -1.74 11.33 -42.89
N THR A 232 -1.90 12.06 -41.78
CA THR A 232 -0.99 13.14 -41.35
C THR A 232 -0.56 12.91 -39.91
N THR A 233 0.73 13.10 -39.65
CA THR A 233 1.29 13.13 -38.30
C THR A 233 1.55 14.59 -37.92
N ILE A 234 0.86 15.10 -36.91
CA ILE A 234 1.22 16.38 -36.27
C ILE A 234 2.22 16.05 -35.17
N ALA A 235 3.48 16.44 -35.35
CA ALA A 235 4.54 16.28 -34.35
C ALA A 235 4.97 17.68 -33.86
N GLY A 236 4.93 17.89 -32.54
CA GLY A 236 5.31 19.15 -31.92
C GLY A 236 5.16 19.09 -30.41
N ASN A 237 6.01 19.82 -29.69
CA ASN A 237 5.95 20.00 -28.25
C ASN A 237 5.42 21.40 -27.97
N MET A 238 4.43 21.56 -27.08
CA MET A 238 3.99 22.90 -26.65
C MET A 238 5.07 23.60 -25.82
N PHE A 239 5.72 22.83 -24.94
CA PHE A 239 6.88 23.25 -24.17
C PHE A 239 7.91 22.12 -24.21
N LYS A 240 9.18 22.46 -24.43
CA LYS A 240 10.32 21.58 -24.18
C LYS A 240 11.32 22.39 -23.36
N ILE A 241 11.68 21.87 -22.19
CA ILE A 241 12.82 22.36 -21.42
C ILE A 241 13.84 21.23 -21.37
N GLU A 242 15.11 21.58 -21.55
CA GLU A 242 16.23 20.66 -21.56
C GLU A 242 17.35 21.31 -20.77
N ASP A 243 17.77 20.64 -19.70
CA ASP A 243 19.03 20.91 -19.02
C ASP A 243 19.99 19.76 -19.35
N SER A 244 21.18 20.11 -19.79
CA SER A 244 22.27 19.18 -20.13
C SER A 244 23.55 19.53 -19.38
N THR A 245 23.43 20.31 -18.29
CA THR A 245 24.54 20.66 -17.41
C THR A 245 24.73 19.64 -16.29
N LEU A 246 25.87 19.73 -15.58
CA LEU A 246 26.21 18.90 -14.44
C LEU A 246 25.82 19.55 -13.09
N PHE A 247 24.89 20.51 -13.10
CA PHE A 247 24.48 21.28 -11.93
C PHE A 247 23.06 20.93 -11.50
N GLY A 248 22.78 20.98 -10.19
CA GLY A 248 21.45 20.74 -9.63
C GLY A 248 20.49 21.91 -9.83
N ASN A 249 20.12 22.19 -11.09
CA ASN A 249 19.18 23.27 -11.40
C ASN A 249 17.71 22.81 -11.24
N THR A 250 16.85 23.72 -10.79
CA THR A 250 15.41 23.45 -10.64
C THR A 250 14.64 23.79 -11.92
N ILE A 251 14.16 22.77 -12.64
CA ILE A 251 13.28 22.94 -13.80
C ILE A 251 11.81 23.00 -13.35
N ARG A 252 11.08 24.05 -13.76
CA ARG A 252 9.62 24.13 -13.67
C ARG A 252 9.06 24.32 -15.08
N GLY A 253 8.37 23.29 -15.59
CA GLY A 253 7.92 23.23 -16.99
C GLY A 253 6.50 23.74 -17.23
N PHE A 254 5.55 23.23 -16.46
CA PHE A 254 4.12 23.55 -16.58
C PHE A 254 3.48 23.46 -15.21
N GLU A 255 3.13 24.61 -14.64
CA GLU A 255 2.62 24.76 -13.29
C GLU A 255 1.26 25.48 -13.35
N VAL A 256 0.22 24.85 -12.80
CA VAL A 256 -1.15 25.39 -12.76
C VAL A 256 -1.55 25.51 -11.29
N GLN A 257 -1.45 26.73 -10.79
CA GLN A 257 -1.71 27.08 -9.39
C GLN A 257 -2.91 28.03 -9.30
N THR A 258 -3.86 27.74 -8.40
CA THR A 258 -4.79 28.76 -7.89
C THR A 258 -4.19 29.53 -6.72
N ASP A 259 -4.74 30.72 -6.47
CA ASP A 259 -4.53 31.44 -5.23
C ASP A 259 -4.72 30.53 -3.99
N ARG A 260 -3.93 30.79 -2.95
CA ARG A 260 -3.94 30.06 -1.67
C ARG A 260 -4.98 30.62 -0.68
N GLY A 261 -5.80 31.58 -1.12
CA GLY A 261 -6.94 32.12 -0.38
C GLY A 261 -8.16 31.20 -0.33
N THR A 262 -9.29 31.75 0.10
CA THR A 262 -10.50 31.01 0.50
C THR A 262 -11.38 30.54 -0.65
N ASN A 263 -10.83 30.15 -1.80
CA ASN A 263 -11.61 29.66 -2.93
C ASN A 263 -12.06 28.20 -2.71
N THR A 264 -13.37 28.00 -2.52
CA THR A 264 -13.97 26.71 -2.19
C THR A 264 -14.71 26.03 -3.35
N LEU A 265 -14.72 26.61 -4.55
CA LEU A 265 -15.63 26.21 -5.65
C LEU A 265 -14.97 26.08 -7.05
N GLY A 266 -13.65 26.16 -7.16
CA GLY A 266 -12.93 26.03 -8.44
C GLY A 266 -12.49 24.60 -8.79
N GLU A 267 -12.68 24.18 -10.05
CA GLU A 267 -12.00 23.01 -10.63
C GLU A 267 -10.76 23.48 -11.43
N ASN A 268 -9.58 22.94 -11.10
CA ASN A 268 -8.33 23.22 -11.81
C ASN A 268 -7.91 22.00 -12.62
N THR A 269 -8.15 22.02 -13.93
CA THR A 269 -7.74 20.93 -14.82
C THR A 269 -6.54 21.35 -15.67
N ALA A 270 -5.34 20.98 -15.20
CA ALA A 270 -4.06 21.35 -15.83
C ALA A 270 -3.90 20.72 -17.24
N LEU A 271 -4.39 19.50 -17.44
CA LEU A 271 -4.34 18.81 -18.72
C LEU A 271 -5.67 18.06 -18.96
N SER A 272 -6.31 18.33 -20.09
CA SER A 272 -7.55 17.67 -20.54
C SER A 272 -7.41 17.22 -21.99
N GLY A 273 -8.05 16.11 -22.36
CA GLY A 273 -7.92 15.53 -23.69
C GLY A 273 -9.09 14.62 -24.06
N PHE A 274 -9.77 14.94 -25.17
CA PHE A 274 -10.87 14.14 -25.73
C PHE A 274 -10.40 13.43 -27.00
N ALA A 275 -9.95 12.18 -26.88
CA ALA A 275 -9.47 11.38 -28.01
C ALA A 275 -9.75 9.88 -27.82
N ARG A 276 -9.69 9.11 -28.93
CA ARG A 276 -9.73 7.63 -28.88
C ARG A 276 -8.50 7.03 -28.21
N THR A 277 -7.38 7.75 -28.25
CA THR A 277 -6.13 7.44 -27.57
C THR A 277 -5.57 8.76 -27.04
N PHE A 278 -5.60 8.92 -25.71
CA PHE A 278 -4.96 10.00 -24.98
C PHE A 278 -4.13 9.37 -23.87
N GLY A 279 -3.00 9.98 -23.52
CA GLY A 279 -2.13 9.46 -22.47
C GLY A 279 -1.00 10.43 -22.11
N VAL A 280 -0.66 10.46 -20.84
CA VAL A 280 0.51 11.14 -20.31
C VAL A 280 1.61 10.10 -20.12
N ARG A 281 2.81 10.36 -20.61
CA ARG A 281 3.98 9.50 -20.41
C ARG A 281 5.05 10.25 -19.64
N GLY A 282 5.11 10.02 -18.33
CA GLY A 282 6.35 10.19 -17.58
C GLY A 282 7.38 9.15 -18.04
N THR A 283 8.65 9.52 -18.12
CA THR A 283 9.78 8.59 -18.25
C THR A 283 10.97 9.26 -17.60
N THR A 284 11.33 8.77 -16.43
CA THR A 284 12.52 9.18 -15.68
C THR A 284 13.66 8.22 -15.99
N GLN A 285 14.82 8.78 -16.30
CA GLN A 285 16.07 8.05 -16.48
C GLN A 285 17.17 8.88 -15.81
N GLY A 286 18.03 8.22 -15.03
CA GLY A 286 19.20 8.83 -14.42
C GLY A 286 20.28 7.78 -14.30
N ASP A 287 21.51 8.14 -14.64
CA ASP A 287 22.67 7.31 -14.39
C ASP A 287 23.01 7.37 -12.90
N ALA A 288 23.36 6.23 -12.30
CA ALA A 288 23.44 6.10 -10.84
C ALA A 288 24.60 6.92 -10.25
N GLY A 289 24.29 7.77 -9.27
CA GLY A 289 25.29 8.61 -8.59
C GLY A 289 24.78 9.46 -7.41
N GLY A 290 23.50 9.40 -7.07
CA GLY A 290 22.92 10.13 -5.93
C GLY A 290 21.51 9.68 -5.59
N THR A 291 21.05 10.01 -4.38
CA THR A 291 19.75 9.63 -3.83
C THR A 291 18.62 10.48 -4.45
N TYR A 292 18.23 10.16 -5.68
CA TYR A 292 17.10 10.79 -6.36
C TYR A 292 15.79 10.04 -6.06
N GLU A 293 14.69 10.79 -5.91
CA GLU A 293 13.32 10.26 -5.89
C GLU A 293 12.61 10.56 -7.23
N PRO A 294 12.84 9.77 -8.30
CA PRO A 294 12.33 10.07 -9.64
C PRO A 294 10.83 9.74 -9.80
N ALA A 295 9.96 10.65 -9.34
CA ALA A 295 8.51 10.52 -9.49
C ALA A 295 8.05 10.72 -10.95
N GLY A 296 7.68 9.64 -11.64
CA GLY A 296 7.08 9.70 -12.99
C GLY A 296 5.68 10.33 -13.02
N VAL A 297 4.99 10.31 -11.87
CA VAL A 297 3.81 11.12 -11.53
C VAL A 297 3.95 11.47 -10.04
N PHE A 298 3.88 12.74 -9.69
CA PHE A 298 3.83 13.22 -8.30
C PHE A 298 2.48 13.89 -8.05
N GLY A 299 1.83 13.54 -6.95
CA GLY A 299 0.52 14.06 -6.57
C GLY A 299 0.48 14.39 -5.09
N GLU A 300 0.35 15.68 -4.77
CA GLU A 300 0.30 16.19 -3.40
C GLU A 300 -1.08 16.80 -3.13
N THR A 301 -1.62 16.58 -1.93
CA THR A 301 -2.88 17.20 -1.48
C THR A 301 -2.72 17.83 -0.11
N ALA A 302 -2.28 19.09 -0.08
CA ALA A 302 -2.18 19.90 1.14
C ALA A 302 -3.51 20.58 1.45
N GLY A 303 -4.30 20.00 2.36
CA GLY A 303 -5.56 20.59 2.81
C GLY A 303 -6.35 19.67 3.76
N THR A 304 -7.08 20.27 4.71
CA THR A 304 -7.86 19.52 5.70
C THR A 304 -9.19 18.97 5.16
N THR A 305 -9.64 19.46 4.00
CA THR A 305 -11.02 19.27 3.53
C THR A 305 -11.07 18.88 2.06
N GLN A 306 -11.04 17.56 1.82
CA GLN A 306 -11.21 16.88 0.53
C GLN A 306 -10.08 17.05 -0.50
N GLY A 307 -9.69 15.93 -1.12
CA GLY A 307 -8.70 15.85 -2.18
C GLY A 307 -8.46 14.39 -2.57
N ASN A 308 -7.96 14.14 -3.78
CA ASN A 308 -7.48 12.81 -4.22
C ASN A 308 -6.19 13.08 -5.00
N ALA A 309 -5.03 12.66 -4.48
CA ALA A 309 -3.74 12.85 -5.17
C ALA A 309 -3.69 12.16 -6.55
N ILE A 310 -4.34 10.98 -6.65
CA ILE A 310 -4.55 10.24 -7.90
C ILE A 310 -5.99 9.70 -7.87
N ARG A 311 -6.71 9.82 -8.98
CA ARG A 311 -8.03 9.19 -9.18
C ARG A 311 -8.13 8.60 -10.59
N ALA A 312 -8.44 7.31 -10.68
CA ALA A 312 -8.86 6.66 -11.93
C ALA A 312 -10.38 6.40 -11.88
N TYR A 313 -11.08 6.65 -12.98
CA TYR A 313 -12.54 6.48 -13.07
C TYR A 313 -12.96 6.07 -14.49
N SER A 314 -14.02 5.25 -14.58
CA SER A 314 -14.73 5.01 -15.83
C SER A 314 -16.19 4.63 -15.54
N ALA A 315 -17.10 5.09 -16.41
CA ALA A 315 -18.50 4.70 -16.42
C ALA A 315 -18.83 3.63 -17.48
N SER A 316 -17.84 3.18 -18.28
CA SER A 316 -18.08 2.46 -19.54
C SER A 316 -17.08 1.36 -19.90
N ILE A 317 -15.98 1.20 -19.17
CA ILE A 317 -15.06 0.07 -19.38
C ILE A 317 -15.71 -1.23 -18.87
N THR A 318 -15.88 -2.21 -19.77
CA THR A 318 -16.48 -3.51 -19.46
C THR A 318 -15.50 -4.69 -19.56
N THR A 319 -14.35 -4.52 -20.22
CA THR A 319 -13.42 -5.62 -20.56
C THR A 319 -11.93 -5.29 -20.36
N ALA A 320 -11.60 -4.09 -19.85
CA ALA A 320 -10.22 -3.64 -19.63
C ALA A 320 -9.96 -3.30 -18.16
N SER A 321 -8.69 -3.29 -17.76
CA SER A 321 -8.27 -2.88 -16.42
C SER A 321 -8.22 -1.36 -16.31
N LEU A 322 -8.80 -0.79 -15.24
CA LEU A 322 -8.79 0.65 -14.96
C LEU A 322 -7.40 1.16 -14.48
N LEU A 323 -6.65 0.30 -13.81
CA LEU A 323 -5.26 0.51 -13.39
C LEU A 323 -4.46 -0.76 -13.72
N LYS A 324 -3.17 -0.59 -14.06
CA LYS A 324 -2.19 -1.68 -14.15
C LYS A 324 -0.86 -1.18 -13.59
N LEU A 325 -0.27 -1.97 -12.70
CA LEU A 325 1.14 -1.83 -12.26
C LEU A 325 1.89 -3.05 -12.81
N PHE A 326 3.08 -2.84 -13.36
CA PHE A 326 3.82 -3.85 -14.13
C PHE A 326 5.31 -3.52 -14.17
N GLN A 327 6.15 -4.56 -14.12
CA GLN A 327 7.60 -4.50 -14.25
C GLN A 327 8.05 -5.50 -15.33
N ALA A 328 8.97 -5.09 -16.20
CA ALA A 328 9.45 -5.92 -17.29
C ALA A 328 10.71 -6.73 -16.90
N SER A 329 10.50 -8.00 -16.54
CA SER A 329 11.46 -9.12 -16.66
C SER A 329 12.88 -9.00 -16.07
N SER A 330 13.17 -8.01 -15.22
CA SER A 330 14.43 -7.94 -14.46
C SER A 330 14.29 -8.54 -13.05
N THR A 331 15.38 -9.03 -12.48
CA THR A 331 15.44 -9.48 -11.09
C THR A 331 15.15 -8.30 -10.16
N PHE A 332 14.08 -8.37 -9.38
CA PHE A 332 13.59 -7.24 -8.58
C PHE A 332 13.98 -7.40 -7.10
N ALA A 333 14.89 -6.55 -6.63
CA ALA A 333 15.39 -6.53 -5.25
C ALA A 333 14.88 -5.29 -4.50
N GLY A 334 13.56 -5.19 -4.28
CA GLY A 334 12.94 -4.03 -3.63
C GLY A 334 11.45 -4.22 -3.33
N THR A 335 10.74 -3.12 -3.10
CA THR A 335 9.30 -3.11 -2.75
C THR A 335 8.45 -2.70 -3.95
N GLY A 336 7.65 -3.62 -4.50
CA GLY A 336 6.91 -3.41 -5.75
C GLY A 336 5.71 -2.45 -5.65
N LEU A 337 5.18 -2.27 -4.44
CA LEU A 337 4.22 -1.24 -4.07
C LEU A 337 4.45 -0.89 -2.60
N LEU A 338 4.99 0.30 -2.32
CA LEU A 338 5.15 0.82 -0.97
C LEU A 338 3.99 1.76 -0.66
N MET A 339 3.28 1.51 0.44
CA MET A 339 2.21 2.36 0.96
C MET A 339 2.56 2.77 2.39
N ASN A 340 3.44 3.77 2.51
CA ASN A 340 3.88 4.29 3.80
C ASN A 340 2.98 5.46 4.24
N PHE A 341 2.52 5.41 5.50
CA PHE A 341 1.69 6.45 6.11
C PHE A 341 2.26 6.77 7.49
N GLY A 342 2.40 8.06 7.82
CA GLY A 342 2.77 8.47 9.17
C GLY A 342 4.26 8.42 9.52
N ASN A 343 5.15 8.18 8.55
CA ASN A 343 6.61 8.03 8.72
C ASN A 343 7.30 9.18 9.49
N SER A 344 6.65 10.34 9.63
CA SER A 344 7.11 11.52 10.37
C SER A 344 6.37 11.71 11.71
N GLY A 345 5.83 10.64 12.32
CA GLY A 345 5.17 10.65 13.63
C GLY A 345 3.63 10.76 13.62
N GLY A 346 2.99 10.83 12.44
CA GLY A 346 1.55 10.98 12.30
C GLY A 346 0.81 9.63 12.32
N SER A 347 0.30 9.20 13.48
CA SER A 347 -0.42 7.92 13.60
C SER A 347 -1.72 7.89 12.78
N PHE A 348 -1.99 6.76 12.11
CA PHE A 348 -3.28 6.49 11.47
C PHE A 348 -4.37 6.31 12.54
N SER A 349 -5.53 6.91 12.34
CA SER A 349 -6.65 6.86 13.30
C SER A 349 -7.04 5.42 13.65
N SER A 350 -7.25 5.14 14.93
CA SER A 350 -7.55 3.81 15.47
C SER A 350 -9.05 3.46 15.51
N THR A 351 -9.93 4.32 14.98
CA THR A 351 -11.38 4.08 15.02
C THR A 351 -11.80 2.89 14.13
N THR A 352 -12.95 2.28 14.43
CA THR A 352 -13.54 1.21 13.61
C THR A 352 -13.95 1.63 12.20
N ALA A 353 -14.00 2.94 11.91
CA ALA A 353 -14.19 3.48 10.56
C ALA A 353 -12.88 3.58 9.74
N SER A 354 -11.72 3.43 10.38
CA SER A 354 -10.40 3.68 9.79
C SER A 354 -9.82 2.39 9.19
N LYS A 355 -9.80 2.33 7.85
CA LYS A 355 -9.35 1.18 7.06
C LYS A 355 -8.07 1.55 6.30
N PHE A 356 -7.00 0.80 6.53
CA PHE A 356 -5.70 0.95 5.87
C PHE A 356 -5.74 0.51 4.40
N ILE A 357 -6.49 -0.57 4.13
CA ILE A 357 -6.94 -0.97 2.79
C ILE A 357 -8.43 -1.28 2.90
N ASP A 358 -9.22 -0.86 1.90
CA ASP A 358 -10.63 -1.24 1.74
C ASP A 358 -10.92 -1.51 0.26
N LEU A 359 -11.11 -2.78 -0.08
CA LEU A 359 -11.54 -3.21 -1.41
C LEU A 359 -13.03 -3.52 -1.34
N GLN A 360 -13.84 -2.66 -1.96
CA GLN A 360 -15.30 -2.74 -1.92
C GLN A 360 -15.90 -3.32 -3.20
N ASN A 361 -17.05 -3.97 -3.07
CA ASN A 361 -17.97 -4.28 -4.16
C ASN A 361 -19.33 -3.61 -3.88
N ALA A 362 -19.83 -2.81 -4.82
CA ALA A 362 -21.10 -2.09 -4.70
C ALA A 362 -21.28 -1.23 -3.41
N GLY A 363 -20.18 -0.76 -2.81
CA GLY A 363 -20.19 -0.01 -1.54
C GLY A 363 -20.02 -0.85 -0.27
N THR A 364 -20.04 -2.18 -0.41
CA THR A 364 -19.80 -3.14 0.67
C THR A 364 -18.33 -3.56 0.68
N SER A 365 -17.69 -3.57 1.84
CA SER A 365 -16.32 -4.10 1.98
C SER A 365 -16.27 -5.60 1.65
N MET A 366 -15.22 -6.01 0.93
CA MET A 366 -14.95 -7.42 0.60
C MET A 366 -13.58 -7.87 1.10
N PHE A 367 -12.62 -6.94 1.21
CA PHE A 367 -11.33 -7.13 1.87
C PHE A 367 -10.98 -5.84 2.60
N THR A 368 -10.72 -5.91 3.90
CA THR A 368 -10.20 -4.78 4.67
C THR A 368 -8.97 -5.16 5.46
N VAL A 369 -8.06 -4.20 5.57
CA VAL A 369 -7.00 -4.19 6.58
C VAL A 369 -7.31 -3.01 7.51
N GLY A 370 -7.56 -3.28 8.79
CA GLY A 370 -7.76 -2.24 9.80
C GLY A 370 -6.46 -1.55 10.20
N ALA A 371 -6.57 -0.45 10.95
CA ALA A 371 -5.43 0.35 11.46
C ALA A 371 -4.30 -0.47 12.14
N TYR A 372 -4.63 -1.63 12.70
CA TYR A 372 -3.70 -2.53 13.40
C TYR A 372 -3.45 -3.85 12.65
N GLY A 373 -3.52 -3.85 11.32
CA GLY A 373 -3.26 -5.05 10.50
C GLY A 373 -4.37 -6.11 10.52
N LYS A 374 -5.49 -5.89 11.25
CA LYS A 374 -6.65 -6.81 11.25
C LYS A 374 -7.17 -7.00 9.83
N LEU A 375 -6.93 -8.18 9.26
CA LEU A 375 -7.50 -8.63 8.01
C LEU A 375 -8.95 -9.10 8.21
N THR A 376 -9.87 -8.59 7.39
CA THR A 376 -11.24 -9.09 7.28
C THR A 376 -11.55 -9.39 5.82
N ILE A 377 -12.12 -10.57 5.53
CA ILE A 377 -12.48 -11.00 4.18
C ILE A 377 -13.98 -11.34 4.15
N GLY A 378 -14.74 -10.67 3.29
CA GLY A 378 -16.11 -11.06 2.93
C GLY A 378 -17.21 -10.72 3.93
N ASP A 379 -17.12 -9.64 4.72
CA ASP A 379 -18.14 -9.23 5.71
C ASP A 379 -19.43 -8.61 5.12
N GLY A 380 -19.83 -9.09 3.94
CA GLY A 380 -20.97 -8.62 3.15
C GLY A 380 -22.34 -9.04 3.69
N THR A 381 -22.69 -8.56 4.88
CA THR A 381 -23.93 -8.78 5.67
C THR A 381 -23.99 -10.07 6.50
N THR A 382 -24.87 -10.06 7.51
CA THR A 382 -24.65 -10.62 8.86
C THR A 382 -24.79 -12.14 9.03
N ASN A 383 -25.06 -12.90 7.96
CA ASN A 383 -25.65 -14.24 8.10
C ASN A 383 -24.72 -15.41 7.72
N ASN A 384 -23.43 -15.16 7.48
CA ASN A 384 -22.38 -16.20 7.47
C ASN A 384 -21.12 -15.63 8.12
N ASN A 385 -20.64 -16.29 9.19
CA ASN A 385 -19.42 -15.87 9.87
C ASN A 385 -18.20 -16.12 8.97
N ALA A 386 -17.48 -15.06 8.61
CA ALA A 386 -16.16 -15.15 7.98
C ALA A 386 -15.14 -15.72 8.99
N GLY A 387 -15.01 -17.05 9.03
CA GLY A 387 -14.02 -17.73 9.85
C GLY A 387 -12.59 -17.48 9.35
N ILE A 388 -11.62 -17.51 10.26
CA ILE A 388 -10.19 -17.44 9.91
C ILE A 388 -9.77 -18.83 9.38
N GLN A 389 -9.93 -19.04 8.07
CA GLN A 389 -9.50 -20.27 7.40
C GLN A 389 -7.98 -20.27 7.18
N VAL A 390 -7.24 -20.97 8.04
CA VAL A 390 -5.82 -21.28 7.79
C VAL A 390 -5.74 -22.54 6.94
N GLY A 391 -5.46 -22.36 5.64
CA GLY A 391 -5.40 -23.48 4.69
C GLY A 391 -4.14 -24.35 4.79
N TYR A 392 -3.00 -23.74 5.16
CA TYR A 392 -1.73 -24.39 5.50
C TYR A 392 -0.99 -23.53 6.53
N GLY A 393 -0.21 -24.17 7.42
CA GLY A 393 0.32 -23.53 8.62
C GLY A 393 -0.64 -23.67 9.81
N GLY A 394 -0.46 -22.85 10.86
CA GLY A 394 -1.30 -22.86 12.05
C GLY A 394 -1.60 -21.44 12.56
N ILE A 395 -2.68 -21.28 13.33
CA ILE A 395 -2.88 -20.05 14.11
C ILE A 395 -1.97 -20.14 15.33
N CYS A 396 -0.89 -19.35 15.31
CA CYS A 396 -0.03 -19.14 16.46
C CYS A 396 -0.56 -17.95 17.26
N VAL A 397 -0.99 -18.20 18.51
CA VAL A 397 -1.24 -17.16 19.52
C VAL A 397 -0.28 -17.44 20.67
N ASP A 398 0.67 -16.53 20.83
CA ASP A 398 1.86 -16.68 21.68
C ASP A 398 2.20 -15.30 22.30
N ASN A 399 2.94 -15.29 23.42
CA ASN A 399 3.41 -14.06 24.07
C ASN A 399 4.94 -13.93 24.14
N ASP A 400 5.72 -14.98 23.83
CA ASP A 400 7.20 -14.94 23.86
C ASP A 400 7.87 -15.11 22.49
N GLY A 401 7.16 -15.65 21.49
CA GLY A 401 7.64 -15.79 20.12
C GLY A 401 8.36 -17.12 19.83
N SER A 402 8.33 -18.07 20.77
CA SER A 402 8.87 -19.43 20.60
C SER A 402 8.05 -20.31 19.64
N CYS A 403 6.79 -19.95 19.39
CA CYS A 403 5.84 -20.71 18.58
C CYS A 403 6.13 -20.66 17.06
N ASN A 404 6.89 -21.64 16.56
CA ASN A 404 7.01 -21.91 15.13
C ASN A 404 5.78 -22.64 14.58
N ALA A 405 5.14 -22.08 13.54
CA ALA A 405 3.98 -22.69 12.89
C ALA A 405 4.39 -23.89 12.02
N SER A 406 3.98 -25.10 12.42
CA SER A 406 4.24 -26.34 11.68
C SER A 406 3.46 -26.42 10.35
N THR A 407 4.00 -27.20 9.41
CA THR A 407 3.29 -27.61 8.17
C THR A 407 2.11 -28.55 8.46
N THR A 408 2.13 -29.25 9.61
CA THR A 408 0.97 -29.95 10.15
C THR A 408 0.05 -28.95 10.87
N GLY A 409 -1.17 -28.79 10.36
CA GLY A 409 -2.12 -27.76 10.80
C GLY A 409 -2.42 -27.82 12.31
N ARG A 410 -1.82 -26.89 13.07
CA ARG A 410 -1.94 -26.81 14.53
C ARG A 410 -2.74 -25.56 14.91
N VAL A 411 -3.87 -25.76 15.56
CA VAL A 411 -4.54 -24.71 16.35
C VAL A 411 -3.98 -24.79 17.76
N SER A 412 -3.23 -23.77 18.19
CA SER A 412 -2.68 -23.69 19.55
C SER A 412 -3.39 -22.58 20.30
N ALA A 413 -4.05 -22.92 21.41
CA ALA A 413 -4.73 -21.96 22.27
C ALA A 413 -4.12 -22.02 23.67
N VAL A 414 -3.65 -20.89 24.19
CA VAL A 414 -3.11 -20.77 25.57
C VAL A 414 -4.20 -21.04 26.61
N SER A 415 -5.46 -20.78 26.27
CA SER A 415 -6.65 -21.19 27.02
C SER A 415 -7.84 -21.41 26.07
N TYR A 416 -8.71 -22.33 26.43
CA TYR A 416 -10.00 -22.55 25.77
C TYR A 416 -11.09 -22.68 26.86
N HIS A 417 -12.32 -22.26 26.55
CA HIS A 417 -13.42 -22.23 27.50
C HIS A 417 -14.54 -23.16 27.03
N THR A 418 -14.69 -24.29 27.72
CA THR A 418 -15.72 -25.30 27.48
C THR A 418 -16.92 -25.04 28.39
N GLY A 419 -18.15 -25.18 27.86
CA GLY A 419 -19.36 -25.01 28.67
C GLY A 419 -19.52 -26.06 29.77
N ASN A 420 -18.96 -27.25 29.57
CA ASN A 420 -18.93 -28.36 30.52
C ASN A 420 -17.49 -28.81 30.80
N SER A 421 -17.29 -29.91 31.54
CA SER A 421 -15.98 -30.26 32.12
C SER A 421 -15.62 -31.75 32.04
N ASP A 422 -16.06 -32.38 30.96
CA ASP A 422 -15.70 -33.72 30.54
C ASP A 422 -15.04 -33.71 29.15
N LEU A 423 -14.07 -34.60 28.97
CA LEU A 423 -13.51 -34.95 27.67
C LEU A 423 -14.25 -36.20 27.18
N ALA A 424 -14.97 -36.06 26.08
CA ALA A 424 -15.75 -37.10 25.47
C ALA A 424 -15.32 -37.39 24.04
N GLU A 425 -15.62 -38.59 23.57
CA GLU A 425 -15.37 -39.06 22.22
C GLU A 425 -16.64 -39.79 21.71
N MET A 426 -16.90 -39.72 20.41
CA MET A 426 -18.07 -40.37 19.82
C MET A 426 -17.85 -41.89 19.66
N TYR A 427 -18.64 -42.68 20.38
CA TYR A 427 -18.75 -44.13 20.19
C TYR A 427 -20.15 -44.47 19.67
N PHE A 428 -20.32 -45.69 19.18
CA PHE A 428 -21.54 -46.12 18.48
C PHE A 428 -22.22 -47.29 19.19
N SER A 429 -23.56 -47.34 19.18
CA SER A 429 -24.27 -48.51 19.68
C SER A 429 -25.58 -48.75 18.95
N ASN A 430 -25.94 -50.04 18.82
CA ASN A 430 -27.25 -50.49 18.37
C ASN A 430 -28.22 -50.74 19.55
N GLU A 431 -27.73 -50.60 20.79
CA GLU A 431 -28.54 -50.58 22.01
C GLU A 431 -29.05 -49.15 22.27
N LEU A 432 -30.17 -49.03 22.99
CA LEU A 432 -30.60 -47.73 23.50
C LEU A 432 -29.89 -47.44 24.82
N LEU A 433 -28.90 -46.56 24.75
CA LEU A 433 -28.12 -46.09 25.87
C LEU A 433 -28.72 -44.76 26.36
N ASN A 434 -28.90 -44.62 27.67
CA ASN A 434 -29.40 -43.41 28.30
C ASN A 434 -28.23 -42.59 28.87
N THR A 435 -28.45 -41.29 29.07
CA THR A 435 -27.44 -40.40 29.67
C THR A 435 -27.10 -40.83 31.10
N GLY A 436 -25.81 -40.77 31.43
CA GLY A 436 -25.27 -41.25 32.69
C GLY A 436 -25.22 -42.77 32.85
N GLU A 437 -25.52 -43.56 31.81
CA GLU A 437 -25.24 -45.00 31.84
C GLU A 437 -23.76 -45.30 31.61
N VAL A 438 -23.23 -46.26 32.36
CA VAL A 438 -21.89 -46.80 32.18
C VAL A 438 -21.86 -47.73 30.96
N VAL A 439 -20.82 -47.61 30.14
CA VAL A 439 -20.65 -48.40 28.92
C VAL A 439 -19.35 -49.18 28.89
N TYR A 440 -19.36 -50.33 28.22
CA TYR A 440 -18.18 -51.15 27.94
C TYR A 440 -17.86 -51.17 26.45
N ILE A 441 -16.58 -51.38 26.12
CA ILE A 441 -16.14 -51.52 24.73
C ILE A 441 -16.46 -52.94 24.21
N LYS A 442 -17.32 -53.01 23.17
CA LYS A 442 -17.89 -54.26 22.64
C LYS A 442 -17.01 -54.82 21.52
N ASN A 443 -16.74 -54.01 20.48
CA ASN A 443 -15.74 -54.31 19.45
C ASN A 443 -15.47 -53.07 18.55
N GLY A 444 -14.23 -52.55 18.55
CA GLY A 444 -13.89 -51.28 17.91
C GLY A 444 -14.64 -50.13 18.59
N LEU A 445 -15.06 -49.13 17.81
CA LEU A 445 -15.87 -48.00 18.31
C LEU A 445 -17.32 -48.38 18.71
N SER A 446 -17.69 -49.66 18.68
CA SER A 446 -19.00 -50.10 19.19
C SER A 446 -18.95 -50.33 20.71
N VAL A 447 -19.88 -49.71 21.43
CA VAL A 447 -20.08 -49.86 22.87
C VAL A 447 -21.42 -50.53 23.18
N GLY A 448 -21.54 -51.11 24.38
CA GLY A 448 -22.78 -51.64 24.93
C GLY A 448 -22.96 -51.23 26.39
N LYS A 449 -24.14 -51.49 26.96
CA LYS A 449 -24.43 -51.18 28.37
C LYS A 449 -23.61 -52.08 29.29
N ALA A 450 -22.96 -51.51 30.31
CA ALA A 450 -22.10 -52.29 31.21
C ALA A 450 -22.90 -53.22 32.14
N ASP A 451 -22.43 -54.45 32.35
CA ASP A 451 -22.99 -55.43 33.28
C ASP A 451 -21.89 -56.25 33.97
N ASP A 452 -22.26 -57.12 34.91
CA ASP A 452 -21.29 -57.88 35.71
C ASP A 452 -20.49 -58.94 34.90
N GLU A 453 -20.93 -59.32 33.69
CA GLU A 453 -20.13 -60.15 32.77
C GLU A 453 -19.03 -59.34 32.05
N ASN A 454 -19.19 -58.02 31.95
CA ASN A 454 -18.34 -57.16 31.13
C ASN A 454 -17.63 -56.00 31.88
N LYS A 455 -17.81 -55.90 33.21
CA LYS A 455 -17.23 -54.89 34.13
C LYS A 455 -15.76 -54.52 33.91
N ASP A 456 -14.90 -55.45 33.49
CA ASP A 456 -13.49 -55.15 33.22
C ASP A 456 -13.30 -54.21 32.01
N LYS A 457 -14.21 -54.26 31.05
CA LYS A 457 -14.15 -53.55 29.74
C LYS A 457 -14.84 -52.18 29.74
N ILE A 458 -15.22 -51.66 30.91
CA ILE A 458 -15.81 -50.32 31.04
C ILE A 458 -14.86 -49.27 30.44
N ILE A 459 -15.39 -48.43 29.53
CA ILE A 459 -14.67 -47.44 28.73
C ILE A 459 -15.10 -45.98 29.04
N GLY A 460 -16.24 -45.78 29.71
CA GLY A 460 -16.69 -44.46 30.12
C GLY A 460 -18.17 -44.42 30.49
N VAL A 461 -18.73 -43.20 30.50
CA VAL A 461 -20.14 -42.91 30.82
C VAL A 461 -20.76 -42.12 29.67
N VAL A 462 -22.02 -42.39 29.31
CA VAL A 462 -22.74 -41.60 28.29
C VAL A 462 -22.93 -40.17 28.79
N SER A 463 -22.25 -39.21 28.15
CA SER A 463 -22.34 -37.80 28.52
C SER A 463 -23.69 -37.19 28.14
N THR A 464 -24.20 -36.30 28.98
CA THR A 464 -25.33 -35.41 28.66
C THR A 464 -24.87 -34.29 27.72
N LYS A 465 -23.71 -33.70 28.02
CA LYS A 465 -23.36 -32.33 27.62
C LYS A 465 -21.83 -32.21 27.56
N PRO A 466 -21.15 -32.78 26.54
CA PRO A 466 -19.70 -32.90 26.55
C PRO A 466 -18.99 -31.54 26.52
N GLY A 467 -18.01 -31.34 27.40
CA GLY A 467 -17.19 -30.13 27.47
C GLY A 467 -16.28 -29.96 26.26
N GLN A 468 -15.55 -31.02 25.93
CA GLN A 468 -14.85 -31.15 24.65
C GLN A 468 -15.23 -32.51 24.03
N LEU A 469 -15.80 -32.48 22.83
CA LEU A 469 -16.20 -33.67 22.09
C LEU A 469 -15.26 -33.92 20.91
N LEU A 470 -14.64 -35.09 20.89
CA LEU A 470 -13.86 -35.60 19.77
C LEU A 470 -14.75 -36.47 18.87
N GLY A 471 -14.52 -36.42 17.56
CA GLY A 471 -15.23 -37.26 16.59
C GLY A 471 -16.71 -36.90 16.33
N PHE A 472 -17.14 -35.66 16.56
CA PHE A 472 -18.57 -35.27 16.40
C PHE A 472 -19.16 -35.60 15.02
N ASP A 473 -18.38 -35.46 13.95
CA ASP A 473 -18.80 -35.78 12.57
C ASP A 473 -18.59 -37.27 12.20
N ASP A 474 -18.07 -38.11 13.11
CA ASP A 474 -17.85 -39.53 12.83
C ASP A 474 -19.17 -40.30 12.75
N THR A 475 -19.23 -41.26 11.82
CA THR A 475 -20.44 -42.06 11.55
C THR A 475 -20.11 -43.55 11.51
N SER A 476 -20.95 -44.37 12.16
CA SER A 476 -20.73 -45.83 12.15
C SER A 476 -20.96 -46.42 10.77
N LEU A 477 -20.02 -47.28 10.35
CA LEU A 477 -20.15 -48.13 9.17
C LEU A 477 -21.04 -49.37 9.42
N LYS A 478 -21.57 -49.56 10.65
CA LYS A 478 -22.41 -50.69 11.05
C LYS A 478 -23.89 -50.29 11.03
N VAL A 479 -24.69 -51.05 10.29
CA VAL A 479 -26.12 -50.77 10.08
C VAL A 479 -26.91 -50.83 11.39
N GLY A 480 -27.57 -49.73 11.74
CA GLY A 480 -28.47 -49.63 12.90
C GLY A 480 -27.82 -49.10 14.18
N GLU A 481 -26.52 -48.80 14.17
CA GLU A 481 -25.89 -48.08 15.28
C GLU A 481 -26.16 -46.57 15.21
N LYS A 482 -26.17 -45.91 16.38
CA LYS A 482 -26.20 -44.46 16.54
C LYS A 482 -24.98 -43.99 17.33
N GLY A 483 -24.54 -42.76 17.10
CA GLY A 483 -23.47 -42.12 17.87
C GLY A 483 -23.97 -41.67 19.25
N TYR A 484 -23.12 -41.86 20.26
CA TYR A 484 -23.30 -41.41 21.64
C TYR A 484 -21.97 -40.79 22.12
N PRO A 485 -21.98 -39.59 22.72
CA PRO A 485 -20.77 -39.01 23.31
C PRO A 485 -20.44 -39.77 24.60
N ILE A 486 -19.32 -40.46 24.64
CA ILE A 486 -18.86 -41.18 25.84
C ILE A 486 -17.77 -40.35 26.50
N ALA A 487 -18.03 -39.90 27.72
CA ALA A 487 -17.04 -39.21 28.54
C ALA A 487 -16.01 -40.22 29.06
N LEU A 488 -14.75 -39.96 28.70
CA LEU A 488 -13.58 -40.76 29.06
C LEU A 488 -12.95 -40.28 30.37
N ALA A 489 -13.05 -38.97 30.65
CA ALA A 489 -12.58 -38.35 31.89
C ALA A 489 -13.35 -37.05 32.17
N GLY A 490 -13.45 -36.68 33.46
CA GLY A 490 -14.01 -35.39 33.88
C GLY A 490 -15.37 -35.48 34.59
N ARG A 491 -16.08 -34.36 34.71
CA ARG A 491 -17.32 -34.25 35.51
C ARG A 491 -18.55 -34.61 34.67
N VAL A 492 -19.21 -35.72 34.99
CA VAL A 492 -20.31 -36.31 34.20
C VAL A 492 -21.44 -36.75 35.14
N PRO A 493 -22.72 -36.57 34.78
CA PRO A 493 -23.81 -37.23 35.50
C PRO A 493 -23.72 -38.75 35.34
N VAL A 494 -23.96 -39.52 36.41
CA VAL A 494 -24.00 -40.99 36.37
C VAL A 494 -25.26 -41.52 37.03
N ARG A 495 -25.85 -42.61 36.50
CA ARG A 495 -26.90 -43.38 37.18
C ARG A 495 -26.27 -44.21 38.28
N LEU A 496 -26.80 -44.14 39.50
CA LEU A 496 -26.33 -44.92 40.65
C LEU A 496 -27.46 -45.57 41.45
N SER A 497 -27.16 -46.69 42.11
CA SER A 497 -28.04 -47.37 43.07
C SER A 497 -27.56 -47.20 44.51
N ASN A 498 -28.42 -47.51 45.48
CA ASN A 498 -28.07 -47.56 46.92
C ASN A 498 -27.46 -48.91 47.37
N GLU A 499 -27.05 -49.77 46.43
CA GLU A 499 -26.30 -50.99 46.72
C GLU A 499 -24.94 -50.68 47.37
N ASN A 500 -24.43 -51.60 48.20
CA ASN A 500 -23.25 -51.41 49.07
C ASN A 500 -23.35 -50.22 50.07
N GLY A 501 -24.53 -49.61 50.23
CA GLY A 501 -24.84 -48.66 51.30
C GLY A 501 -24.78 -47.18 50.87
N THR A 502 -24.76 -46.28 51.86
CA THR A 502 -24.89 -44.84 51.62
C THR A 502 -23.66 -44.25 50.93
N ILE A 503 -23.91 -43.57 49.81
CA ILE A 503 -22.89 -42.91 48.98
C ILE A 503 -22.75 -41.44 49.39
N LYS A 504 -21.50 -41.00 49.53
CA LYS A 504 -21.06 -39.68 50.00
C LYS A 504 -20.03 -39.09 49.05
N ALA A 505 -19.92 -37.76 49.06
CA ALA A 505 -18.88 -37.05 48.34
C ALA A 505 -17.49 -37.61 48.69
N GLY A 506 -16.75 -38.08 47.69
CA GLY A 506 -15.44 -38.73 47.84
C GLY A 506 -15.45 -40.26 47.84
N ASP A 507 -16.60 -40.94 47.85
CA ASP A 507 -16.66 -42.40 47.68
C ASP A 507 -16.22 -42.82 46.27
N GLU A 508 -15.43 -43.89 46.18
CA GLU A 508 -15.18 -44.62 44.93
C GLU A 508 -16.45 -45.38 44.49
N LEU A 509 -16.74 -45.37 43.19
CA LEU A 509 -17.92 -46.03 42.61
C LEU A 509 -17.52 -47.14 41.63
N MET A 510 -18.20 -48.29 41.73
CA MET A 510 -18.05 -49.47 40.87
C MET A 510 -19.37 -49.80 40.17
N LEU A 511 -19.39 -50.75 39.24
CA LEU A 511 -20.63 -51.19 38.58
C LEU A 511 -21.57 -51.90 39.57
N SER A 512 -22.89 -51.70 39.47
CA SER A 512 -23.91 -52.32 40.33
C SER A 512 -24.54 -53.57 39.70
N SER A 513 -25.45 -54.22 40.44
CA SER A 513 -26.26 -55.33 39.89
C SER A 513 -27.26 -54.88 38.81
N VAL A 514 -27.46 -53.57 38.63
CA VAL A 514 -28.33 -52.99 37.60
C VAL A 514 -27.46 -52.57 36.39
N PRO A 515 -27.68 -53.13 35.19
CA PRO A 515 -26.86 -52.81 34.02
C PRO A 515 -26.82 -51.31 33.67
N GLY A 516 -25.61 -50.78 33.49
CA GLY A 516 -25.31 -49.39 33.21
C GLY A 516 -25.34 -48.45 34.42
N VAL A 517 -25.54 -48.96 35.64
CA VAL A 517 -25.68 -48.19 36.88
C VAL A 517 -24.51 -48.49 37.81
N VAL A 518 -24.04 -47.49 38.57
CA VAL A 518 -22.96 -47.65 39.56
C VAL A 518 -23.49 -47.82 40.98
N MET A 519 -22.67 -48.37 41.87
CA MET A 519 -22.90 -48.44 43.31
C MET A 519 -21.63 -48.10 44.07
N LYS A 520 -21.73 -48.01 45.40
CA LYS A 520 -20.58 -47.80 46.27
C LYS A 520 -19.56 -48.93 46.06
N ALA A 521 -18.28 -48.59 45.93
CA ALA A 521 -17.23 -49.58 45.77
C ALA A 521 -17.16 -50.53 46.97
N SER A 522 -17.20 -51.83 46.69
CA SER A 522 -16.72 -52.86 47.61
C SER A 522 -15.21 -53.04 47.45
N SER A 523 -14.60 -53.90 48.27
CA SER A 523 -13.19 -54.30 48.10
C SER A 523 -12.90 -55.12 46.83
N THR A 524 -13.92 -55.44 46.02
CA THR A 524 -13.83 -56.32 44.85
C THR A 524 -14.62 -55.76 43.66
N GLY A 525 -14.04 -54.81 42.92
CA GLY A 525 -14.64 -54.25 41.71
C GLY A 525 -13.74 -53.25 40.98
N LYS A 526 -14.00 -53.01 39.69
CA LYS A 526 -13.35 -51.95 38.91
C LYS A 526 -13.93 -50.60 39.30
N ILE A 527 -13.06 -49.64 39.63
CA ILE A 527 -13.47 -48.26 39.94
C ILE A 527 -13.69 -47.49 38.63
N ILE A 528 -14.85 -46.84 38.52
CA ILE A 528 -15.29 -46.11 37.32
C ILE A 528 -15.08 -44.60 37.52
N GLY A 529 -15.19 -44.13 38.76
CA GLY A 529 -15.00 -42.75 39.14
C GLY A 529 -15.24 -42.53 40.63
N THR A 530 -15.31 -41.26 41.01
CA THR A 530 -15.51 -40.82 42.39
C THR A 530 -16.77 -39.95 42.48
N ALA A 531 -17.65 -40.23 43.45
CA ALA A 531 -18.82 -39.40 43.74
C ALA A 531 -18.39 -37.97 44.11
N LEU A 532 -18.95 -36.94 43.48
CA LEU A 532 -18.66 -35.54 43.83
C LEU A 532 -19.63 -34.96 44.87
N GLU A 533 -20.68 -35.70 45.22
CA GLU A 533 -21.74 -35.30 46.13
C GLU A 533 -22.39 -36.53 46.80
N ASP A 534 -23.29 -36.26 47.74
CA ASP A 534 -24.03 -37.29 48.47
C ASP A 534 -25.24 -37.81 47.66
N PHE A 535 -25.52 -39.11 47.77
CA PHE A 535 -26.77 -39.68 47.26
C PHE A 535 -27.86 -39.69 48.33
N ASP A 536 -29.00 -39.06 48.04
CA ASP A 536 -30.25 -39.23 48.80
C ASP A 536 -31.13 -40.25 48.08
N GLU A 537 -31.27 -41.44 48.64
CA GLU A 537 -32.07 -42.54 48.10
C GLU A 537 -33.58 -42.22 48.00
N ASN A 538 -34.04 -41.07 48.50
CA ASN A 538 -35.41 -40.58 48.35
C ASN A 538 -35.62 -39.71 47.10
N ARG A 539 -34.53 -39.27 46.44
CA ARG A 539 -34.51 -38.35 45.29
C ARG A 539 -33.96 -39.04 44.04
N ALA A 540 -34.48 -38.69 42.87
CA ALA A 540 -33.93 -39.14 41.59
C ALA A 540 -32.73 -38.30 41.15
N TYR A 541 -32.65 -37.02 41.53
CA TYR A 541 -31.58 -36.10 41.15
C TYR A 541 -31.07 -35.32 42.37
N SER A 542 -29.76 -35.24 42.49
CA SER A 542 -29.04 -34.43 43.48
C SER A 542 -29.04 -32.94 43.15
N ASP A 543 -28.61 -32.11 44.10
CA ASP A 543 -28.58 -30.66 43.90
C ASP A 543 -27.45 -30.20 42.96
N THR A 544 -26.28 -30.87 42.92
CA THR A 544 -25.22 -30.50 41.95
C THR A 544 -25.58 -30.94 40.54
N TYR A 545 -26.26 -32.09 40.38
CA TYR A 545 -26.84 -32.48 39.09
C TYR A 545 -27.79 -31.38 38.62
N ILE A 546 -28.80 -31.04 39.42
CA ILE A 546 -29.85 -30.09 39.02
C ILE A 546 -29.24 -28.72 38.66
N ASN A 547 -28.26 -28.24 39.43
CA ASN A 547 -27.62 -26.94 39.19
C ASN A 547 -26.65 -26.91 37.99
N GLN A 548 -26.13 -28.05 37.51
CA GLN A 548 -25.17 -28.10 36.40
C GLN A 548 -25.76 -28.68 35.10
N PHE A 549 -26.80 -29.52 35.18
CA PHE A 549 -27.36 -30.28 34.06
C PHE A 549 -28.90 -30.38 34.07
N GLY A 550 -29.58 -29.74 35.04
CA GLY A 550 -31.04 -29.82 35.16
C GLY A 550 -31.82 -29.01 34.12
N ASP A 551 -31.14 -28.13 33.38
CA ASP A 551 -31.70 -27.36 32.27
C ASP A 551 -32.08 -28.24 31.07
N ASP A 552 -31.34 -29.33 30.81
CA ASP A 552 -31.69 -30.32 29.78
C ASP A 552 -32.87 -31.22 30.16
N LEU A 553 -33.26 -31.25 31.44
CA LEU A 553 -34.35 -32.09 31.95
C LEU A 553 -35.71 -31.38 32.01
N VAL A 554 -35.79 -30.10 31.64
CA VAL A 554 -37.02 -29.30 31.75
C VAL A 554 -37.31 -28.48 30.48
N ASP A 555 -38.49 -28.70 29.89
CA ASP A 555 -39.08 -27.75 28.94
C ASP A 555 -39.85 -26.68 29.74
N PRO A 556 -39.39 -25.42 29.82
CA PRO A 556 -40.04 -24.38 30.61
C PRO A 556 -41.35 -23.91 29.95
N VAL A 557 -42.47 -24.52 30.35
CA VAL A 557 -43.82 -24.17 29.86
C VAL A 557 -44.29 -22.84 30.47
N PHE A 558 -44.02 -21.74 29.79
CA PHE A 558 -44.61 -20.42 30.07
C PHE A 558 -45.65 -20.03 29.03
N THR A 559 -46.61 -19.18 29.40
CA THR A 559 -47.58 -18.59 28.48
C THR A 559 -46.99 -17.31 27.86
N PRO A 560 -46.83 -17.23 26.51
CA PRO A 560 -46.37 -16.01 25.83
C PRO A 560 -47.25 -14.80 26.14
N PHE A 561 -46.74 -13.59 25.90
CA PHE A 561 -47.46 -12.37 26.26
C PHE A 561 -48.29 -11.83 25.10
N ASN A 562 -49.49 -11.34 25.41
CA ASN A 562 -50.27 -10.61 24.42
C ASN A 562 -49.71 -9.20 24.21
N ARG A 563 -49.13 -8.97 23.03
CA ARG A 563 -48.51 -7.68 22.64
C ARG A 563 -49.41 -6.47 22.84
N ASP A 564 -50.73 -6.63 22.67
CA ASP A 564 -51.67 -5.51 22.77
C ASP A 564 -52.07 -5.20 24.22
N ASN A 565 -52.40 -6.22 25.03
CA ASN A 565 -53.06 -6.01 26.33
C ASN A 565 -52.84 -7.10 27.40
N ASP A 566 -51.65 -7.68 27.52
CA ASP A 566 -51.37 -8.65 28.58
C ASP A 566 -51.44 -8.05 30.01
N PRO A 567 -52.28 -8.57 30.93
CA PRO A 567 -52.44 -8.02 32.27
C PRO A 567 -51.22 -8.22 33.19
N ARG A 568 -50.22 -9.02 32.77
CA ARG A 568 -48.94 -9.22 33.47
C ARG A 568 -47.90 -8.12 33.18
N LEU A 569 -48.22 -7.19 32.27
CA LEU A 569 -47.35 -6.09 31.83
C LEU A 569 -48.09 -4.76 31.94
N ASN A 570 -47.67 -3.88 32.86
CA ASN A 570 -48.19 -2.52 32.95
C ASN A 570 -47.17 -1.54 33.53
N ASP A 571 -47.16 -0.31 33.02
CA ASP A 571 -46.35 0.84 33.50
C ASP A 571 -44.86 0.53 33.78
N GLY A 572 -44.24 -0.28 32.90
CA GLY A 572 -42.84 -0.70 33.05
C GLY A 572 -42.59 -1.80 34.09
N CYS A 573 -43.63 -2.34 34.73
CA CYS A 573 -43.57 -3.49 35.63
C CYS A 573 -43.97 -4.79 34.91
N TYR A 574 -43.23 -5.87 35.21
CA TYR A 574 -43.67 -7.25 35.03
C TYR A 574 -44.28 -7.78 36.35
N PHE A 575 -45.43 -8.44 36.24
CA PHE A 575 -46.16 -9.08 37.33
C PHE A 575 -46.18 -10.60 37.08
N GLY A 576 -45.24 -11.31 37.70
CA GLY A 576 -45.02 -12.74 37.52
C GLY A 576 -45.99 -13.65 38.29
N GLY A 577 -45.71 -14.96 38.29
CA GLY A 577 -46.43 -15.96 39.10
C GLY A 577 -47.93 -16.21 38.82
N GLY A 578 -48.59 -15.41 37.99
CA GLY A 578 -50.05 -15.44 37.78
C GLY A 578 -50.81 -14.26 38.40
N ASN A 579 -50.09 -13.28 38.94
CA ASN A 579 -50.61 -12.01 39.43
C ASN A 579 -51.09 -11.10 38.28
N ALA A 580 -51.88 -10.07 38.60
CA ALA A 580 -52.30 -9.04 37.65
C ALA A 580 -51.69 -7.66 38.00
N SER A 581 -51.67 -6.77 37.02
CA SER A 581 -51.31 -5.35 37.19
C SER A 581 -52.02 -4.70 38.39
N GLY A 582 -51.28 -4.47 39.47
CA GLY A 582 -51.76 -3.87 40.72
C GLY A 582 -51.50 -4.73 41.96
N ASP A 583 -51.19 -6.01 41.79
CA ASP A 583 -50.73 -6.91 42.86
C ASP A 583 -49.22 -6.71 43.11
N GLU A 584 -48.77 -6.77 44.36
CA GLU A 584 -47.32 -6.84 44.67
C GLU A 584 -46.80 -8.29 44.58
N PRO A 585 -45.55 -8.53 44.16
CA PRO A 585 -44.53 -7.53 43.78
C PRO A 585 -44.54 -7.19 42.28
N CYS A 586 -44.21 -5.93 41.96
CA CYS A 586 -43.71 -5.55 40.64
C CYS A 586 -42.24 -5.93 40.50
N VAL A 587 -41.87 -6.52 39.36
CA VAL A 587 -40.48 -6.58 38.88
C VAL A 587 -40.29 -5.43 37.86
N PRO A 588 -39.51 -4.38 38.17
CA PRO A 588 -39.30 -3.27 37.25
C PRO A 588 -38.46 -3.70 36.05
N LEU A 589 -38.93 -3.36 34.85
CA LEU A 589 -38.25 -3.60 33.58
C LEU A 589 -37.37 -2.40 33.22
N THR A 590 -36.24 -2.66 32.57
CA THR A 590 -35.25 -1.65 32.20
C THR A 590 -35.44 -1.11 30.78
N SER A 591 -36.17 -1.84 29.93
CA SER A 591 -36.47 -1.45 28.55
C SER A 591 -37.44 -0.27 28.46
N LEU A 592 -37.21 0.62 27.48
CA LEU A 592 -37.98 1.85 27.28
C LEU A 592 -39.13 1.72 26.26
N THR A 593 -39.15 0.67 25.44
CA THR A 593 -40.21 0.44 24.43
C THR A 593 -41.12 -0.71 24.87
N LYS A 594 -42.41 -0.67 24.51
CA LYS A 594 -43.35 -1.74 24.87
C LYS A 594 -42.94 -3.10 24.27
N ASP A 595 -42.45 -3.12 23.03
CA ASP A 595 -41.99 -4.36 22.38
C ASP A 595 -40.72 -4.93 23.03
N ASP A 596 -39.84 -4.10 23.58
CA ASP A 596 -38.64 -4.56 24.29
C ASP A 596 -38.96 -4.97 25.73
N GLN A 597 -39.87 -4.26 26.41
CA GLN A 597 -40.44 -4.67 27.70
C GLN A 597 -41.14 -6.03 27.61
N ILE A 598 -41.83 -6.32 26.51
CA ILE A 598 -42.40 -7.66 26.25
C ILE A 598 -41.30 -8.72 26.17
N LYS A 599 -40.19 -8.47 25.45
CA LYS A 599 -39.06 -9.42 25.36
C LYS A 599 -38.36 -9.64 26.72
N GLU A 600 -38.18 -8.56 27.48
CA GLU A 600 -37.57 -8.59 28.82
C GLU A 600 -38.45 -9.39 29.80
N ALA A 601 -39.76 -9.17 29.80
CA ALA A 601 -40.72 -9.95 30.57
C ALA A 601 -40.87 -11.39 30.06
N GLU A 602 -40.75 -11.67 28.76
CA GLU A 602 -40.70 -13.02 28.20
C GLU A 602 -39.45 -13.78 28.66
N ALA A 603 -38.29 -13.14 28.71
CA ALA A 603 -37.07 -13.72 29.25
C ALA A 603 -37.18 -14.01 30.76
N ILE A 604 -37.75 -13.08 31.55
CA ILE A 604 -37.97 -13.28 32.99
C ILE A 604 -39.01 -14.38 33.22
N ALA A 605 -40.12 -14.40 32.49
CA ALA A 605 -41.17 -15.41 32.61
C ALA A 605 -40.71 -16.81 32.20
N LYS A 606 -39.86 -16.92 31.16
CA LYS A 606 -39.21 -18.19 30.81
C LYS A 606 -38.33 -18.66 31.96
N ARG A 607 -37.46 -17.79 32.51
CA ARG A 607 -36.60 -18.13 33.66
C ARG A 607 -37.41 -18.53 34.89
N GLU A 608 -38.49 -17.83 35.22
CA GLU A 608 -39.38 -18.23 36.32
C GLU A 608 -40.04 -19.60 36.08
N ALA A 609 -40.40 -19.94 34.84
CA ALA A 609 -40.94 -21.25 34.50
C ALA A 609 -39.86 -22.33 34.60
N GLU A 610 -38.65 -22.04 34.10
CA GLU A 610 -37.46 -22.90 34.19
C GLU A 610 -37.12 -23.22 35.64
N GLU A 611 -36.97 -22.20 36.50
CA GLU A 611 -36.76 -22.35 37.95
C GLU A 611 -37.89 -23.14 38.63
N ARG A 612 -39.14 -22.99 38.17
CA ARG A 612 -40.31 -23.72 38.70
C ARG A 612 -40.37 -25.18 38.27
N GLU A 613 -39.95 -25.53 37.05
CA GLU A 613 -39.83 -26.93 36.61
C GLU A 613 -38.59 -27.60 37.23
N LEU A 614 -37.46 -26.89 37.29
CA LEU A 614 -36.21 -27.31 37.92
C LEU A 614 -36.44 -27.67 39.41
N ALA A 615 -37.23 -26.84 40.13
CA ALA A 615 -37.66 -27.10 41.50
C ALA A 615 -38.60 -28.32 41.68
N LYS A 616 -39.14 -28.90 40.59
CA LYS A 616 -39.85 -30.18 40.62
C LYS A 616 -38.89 -31.36 40.55
N LEU A 617 -37.75 -31.26 39.84
CA LEU A 617 -36.74 -32.32 39.77
C LEU A 617 -36.24 -32.73 41.17
N ALA A 618 -36.03 -31.75 42.04
CA ALA A 618 -35.66 -31.95 43.45
C ALA A 618 -36.73 -32.71 44.28
N ARG A 619 -37.92 -32.95 43.73
CA ARG A 619 -39.03 -33.70 44.34
C ARG A 619 -39.36 -35.01 43.60
N VAL A 620 -38.69 -35.32 42.48
CA VAL A 620 -38.84 -36.60 41.80
C VAL A 620 -38.19 -37.67 42.67
N SER A 621 -38.95 -38.70 43.06
CA SER A 621 -38.42 -39.81 43.85
C SER A 621 -37.58 -40.76 43.01
N SER A 622 -36.58 -41.36 43.64
CA SER A 622 -35.73 -42.40 43.05
C SER A 622 -36.53 -43.57 42.46
N GLU A 623 -36.07 -44.06 41.32
CA GLU A 623 -36.58 -45.25 40.64
C GLU A 623 -36.44 -46.47 41.56
N VAL A 624 -37.45 -47.36 41.58
CA VAL A 624 -37.39 -48.63 42.32
C VAL A 624 -37.13 -49.74 41.31
N VAL A 625 -35.90 -50.23 41.26
CA VAL A 625 -35.54 -51.37 40.43
C VAL A 625 -35.63 -52.63 41.30
N THR A 626 -36.31 -53.66 40.81
CA THR A 626 -36.31 -54.99 41.47
C THR A 626 -35.26 -55.85 40.78
N LEU A 627 -34.28 -56.32 41.53
CA LEU A 627 -33.20 -57.20 41.06
C LEU A 627 -33.69 -58.64 40.87
N ASP A 628 -32.93 -59.45 40.12
CA ASP A 628 -33.25 -60.87 39.86
C ASP A 628 -33.29 -61.75 41.13
N ASN A 629 -32.66 -61.31 42.22
CA ASN A 629 -32.74 -61.95 43.54
C ASN A 629 -34.05 -61.61 44.31
N GLY A 630 -34.89 -60.71 43.78
CA GLY A 630 -36.13 -60.21 44.39
C GLY A 630 -35.96 -59.00 45.32
N GLU A 631 -34.75 -58.46 45.47
CA GLU A 631 -34.43 -57.27 46.26
C GLU A 631 -34.82 -55.99 45.52
N GLN A 632 -35.14 -54.92 46.27
CA GLN A 632 -35.52 -53.63 45.69
C GLN A 632 -34.49 -52.56 46.01
N VAL A 633 -33.83 -52.07 44.96
CA VAL A 633 -32.79 -51.04 45.04
C VAL A 633 -33.32 -49.70 44.51
N LYS A 634 -32.79 -48.61 45.06
CA LYS A 634 -33.13 -47.24 44.67
C LYS A 634 -32.12 -46.69 43.70
N VAL A 635 -32.57 -46.35 42.49
CA VAL A 635 -31.73 -45.75 41.44
C VAL A 635 -32.05 -44.27 41.27
N GLY A 636 -31.01 -43.46 41.14
CA GLY A 636 -31.08 -42.03 40.83
C GLY A 636 -29.88 -41.59 39.99
N GLN A 637 -29.55 -40.30 40.02
CA GLN A 637 -28.34 -39.75 39.40
C GLN A 637 -27.65 -38.71 40.30
N ILE A 638 -26.31 -38.70 40.24
CA ILE A 638 -25.42 -37.68 40.82
C ILE A 638 -24.36 -37.26 39.80
N VAL A 639 -23.61 -36.19 40.08
CA VAL A 639 -22.37 -35.89 39.35
C VAL A 639 -21.22 -36.75 39.90
N MET A 640 -20.54 -37.47 39.00
CA MET A 640 -19.33 -38.25 39.27
C MET A 640 -18.15 -37.63 38.52
N PHE A 641 -16.94 -37.71 39.08
CA PHE A 641 -15.74 -37.53 38.29
C PHE A 641 -15.34 -38.87 37.67
N VAL A 642 -15.55 -39.02 36.35
CA VAL A 642 -15.09 -40.19 35.60
C VAL A 642 -13.57 -40.21 35.63
N ASN A 643 -13.04 -41.30 36.19
CA ASN A 643 -11.62 -41.59 36.30
C ASN A 643 -11.48 -43.10 36.41
N LEU A 644 -11.19 -43.74 35.28
CA LEU A 644 -11.06 -45.19 35.15
C LEU A 644 -9.75 -45.66 35.78
N GLN A 645 -9.70 -45.66 37.11
CA GLN A 645 -8.53 -46.10 37.86
C GLN A 645 -8.35 -47.62 37.73
N ASN A 646 -7.17 -48.03 37.27
CA ASN A 646 -6.78 -49.44 37.31
C ASN A 646 -6.47 -49.87 38.75
N ARG A 647 -7.23 -50.84 39.29
CA ARG A 647 -6.77 -51.70 40.39
C ARG A 647 -6.57 -53.13 39.89
N TYR A 648 -5.44 -53.70 40.29
CA TYR A 648 -5.09 -55.12 40.25
C TYR A 648 -4.99 -55.57 41.73
N LEU A 649 -5.19 -56.82 42.15
CA LEU A 649 -5.53 -58.07 41.45
C LEU A 649 -6.84 -58.64 42.02
N ASP A 650 -7.38 -59.69 41.41
CA ASP A 650 -8.41 -60.52 42.03
C ASP A 650 -7.83 -61.45 43.13
N GLU A 651 -8.70 -62.19 43.82
CA GLU A 651 -8.29 -63.10 44.91
C GLU A 651 -7.35 -64.21 44.39
N ILE A 652 -7.54 -64.66 43.14
CA ILE A 652 -6.67 -65.63 42.46
C ILE A 652 -5.31 -65.02 42.14
N GLY A 653 -5.24 -63.76 41.68
CA GLY A 653 -3.98 -63.06 41.47
C GLY A 653 -3.23 -62.78 42.77
N ALA A 654 -3.94 -62.48 43.87
CA ALA A 654 -3.36 -62.37 45.21
C ALA A 654 -2.81 -63.73 45.69
N GLU A 655 -3.55 -64.83 45.51
CA GLU A 655 -3.05 -66.19 45.74
C GLU A 655 -1.86 -66.52 44.83
N MET A 656 -1.84 -66.07 43.57
CA MET A 656 -0.74 -66.32 42.64
C MET A 656 0.55 -65.58 43.05
N VAL A 657 0.46 -64.32 43.48
CA VAL A 657 1.59 -63.57 44.07
C VAL A 657 2.05 -64.21 45.39
N THR A 658 1.12 -64.73 46.18
CA THR A 658 1.42 -65.48 47.41
C THR A 658 2.10 -66.82 47.10
N ALA A 659 1.65 -67.56 46.09
CA ALA A 659 2.24 -68.82 45.64
C ALA A 659 3.63 -68.63 45.00
N MET A 660 3.85 -67.50 44.31
CA MET A 660 5.15 -67.10 43.76
C MET A 660 6.15 -66.69 44.85
N SER A 661 5.68 -66.24 46.02
CA SER A 661 6.54 -65.92 47.18
C SER A 661 6.70 -67.07 48.19
N ALA A 662 5.77 -68.03 48.22
CA ALA A 662 5.75 -69.13 49.19
C ALA A 662 6.67 -70.34 48.89
N LYS A 663 7.68 -70.22 48.00
CA LYS A 663 8.50 -71.38 47.56
C LYS A 663 10.03 -71.16 47.55
N ALA A 664 10.56 -70.72 48.69
CA ALA A 664 12.01 -70.58 48.93
C ALA A 664 12.55 -71.64 49.91
N SER A 665 12.79 -72.87 49.42
CA SER A 665 13.42 -74.01 50.14
C SER A 665 13.57 -75.20 49.15
N THR A 666 14.67 -75.95 49.00
CA THR A 666 16.02 -75.96 49.62
C THR A 666 17.04 -76.70 48.71
N THR A 667 18.34 -76.48 48.96
CA THR A 667 19.51 -77.38 48.72
C THR A 667 19.93 -77.84 47.31
N ASP A 668 21.17 -77.45 47.00
CA ASP A 668 22.27 -78.22 46.37
C ASP A 668 22.53 -78.30 44.85
N SER A 669 23.84 -78.31 44.56
CA SER A 669 24.58 -78.65 43.33
C SER A 669 24.45 -77.75 42.07
N GLU A 670 25.49 -76.92 41.91
CA GLU A 670 26.32 -76.73 40.70
C GLU A 670 25.69 -76.41 39.30
N VAL A 671 26.14 -75.27 38.75
CA VAL A 671 26.19 -74.89 37.32
C VAL A 671 24.86 -74.66 36.58
N GLY A 672 24.40 -73.40 36.60
CA GLY A 672 24.64 -72.56 35.41
C GLY A 672 23.51 -72.37 34.38
N GLU A 673 22.31 -71.95 34.78
CA GLU A 673 21.37 -71.23 33.89
C GLU A 673 20.91 -69.90 34.53
N GLU A 674 20.79 -68.83 33.74
CA GLU A 674 20.26 -67.54 34.23
C GLU A 674 18.75 -67.66 34.51
N THR A 675 18.32 -67.30 35.71
CA THR A 675 16.90 -67.15 36.01
C THR A 675 16.35 -65.84 35.43
N VAL A 676 15.07 -65.83 35.04
CA VAL A 676 14.37 -64.61 34.54
C VAL A 676 14.52 -63.43 35.50
N TRP A 677 14.54 -63.69 36.81
CA TRP A 677 14.78 -62.67 37.84
C TRP A 677 16.12 -61.96 37.72
N GLN A 678 17.20 -62.65 37.33
CA GLN A 678 18.52 -62.02 37.16
C GLN A 678 18.53 -61.02 35.99
N ARG A 679 17.76 -61.29 34.92
CA ARG A 679 17.57 -60.32 33.83
C ARG A 679 16.72 -59.12 34.24
N VAL A 680 15.65 -59.32 35.02
CA VAL A 680 14.81 -58.21 35.52
C VAL A 680 15.60 -57.30 36.48
N VAL A 681 16.39 -57.88 37.38
CA VAL A 681 17.30 -57.12 38.28
C VAL A 681 18.42 -56.43 37.49
N SER A 682 18.95 -57.06 36.44
CA SER A 682 19.95 -56.43 35.55
C SER A 682 19.40 -55.21 34.78
N LEU A 683 18.14 -55.25 34.33
CA LEU A 683 17.49 -54.06 33.75
C LEU A 683 17.22 -52.98 34.81
N ALA A 684 16.75 -53.36 36.00
CA ALA A 684 16.43 -52.41 37.06
C ALA A 684 17.66 -51.62 37.57
N ASN A 685 18.84 -52.24 37.59
CA ASN A 685 20.07 -51.63 38.10
C ASN A 685 20.80 -50.70 37.10
N ASN A 686 20.26 -50.48 35.90
CA ASN A 686 20.90 -49.66 34.86
C ASN A 686 20.10 -48.39 34.46
N PHE A 687 19.09 -47.99 35.25
CA PHE A 687 18.38 -46.73 35.05
C PHE A 687 18.92 -45.60 35.95
N VAL A 688 19.52 -44.59 35.30
CA VAL A 688 19.93 -43.30 35.86
C VAL A 688 19.12 -42.21 35.13
N ASP A 689 19.03 -41.00 35.69
CA ASP A 689 18.38 -39.82 35.08
C ASP A 689 16.90 -39.96 34.68
N GLY A 690 16.13 -40.65 35.54
CA GLY A 690 15.10 -39.88 36.25
C GLY A 690 13.78 -39.52 35.56
N VAL A 691 13.29 -40.27 34.56
CA VAL A 691 11.86 -40.68 34.51
C VAL A 691 11.72 -42.02 33.77
N LEU A 692 11.17 -43.04 34.46
CA LEU A 692 10.35 -44.07 33.82
C LEU A 692 9.17 -44.39 34.75
N SER A 693 7.96 -43.98 34.37
CA SER A 693 6.76 -44.15 35.19
C SER A 693 6.15 -45.53 35.02
N ILE A 694 6.24 -46.38 36.04
CA ILE A 694 5.36 -47.53 36.23
C ILE A 694 4.77 -47.51 37.66
N LEU A 695 3.44 -47.50 37.70
CA LEU A 695 2.51 -47.60 38.83
C LEU A 695 2.85 -46.84 40.13
N THR A 696 2.03 -45.80 40.37
CA THR A 696 1.91 -45.05 41.61
C THR A 696 1.54 -45.93 42.82
N LEU A 697 2.49 -46.16 43.73
CA LEU A 697 2.19 -46.42 45.13
C LEU A 697 2.09 -45.09 45.88
N LYS A 698 0.87 -44.65 46.22
CA LYS A 698 0.67 -43.63 47.26
C LYS A 698 0.52 -44.34 48.60
N ALA A 699 1.40 -44.02 49.55
CA ALA A 699 1.21 -44.37 50.95
C ALA A 699 0.46 -43.22 51.64
N ASP A 700 -0.63 -43.53 52.36
CA ASP A 700 -1.38 -42.52 53.10
C ASP A 700 -0.65 -42.06 54.37
N ARG A 701 -0.58 -40.74 54.55
CA ARG A 701 -0.24 -39.99 55.78
C ARG A 701 0.89 -40.58 56.66
N VAL A 702 2.12 -40.14 56.40
CA VAL A 702 3.15 -40.09 57.44
C VAL A 702 2.90 -38.88 58.35
N GLU A 703 2.13 -39.04 59.43
CA GLU A 703 2.10 -38.04 60.51
C GLU A 703 3.31 -38.23 61.44
N VAL A 704 4.24 -37.27 61.40
CA VAL A 704 5.50 -37.33 62.14
C VAL A 704 5.32 -36.82 63.57
N LYS A 705 5.74 -37.61 64.56
CA LYS A 705 6.22 -37.09 65.85
C LYS A 705 7.60 -37.63 66.19
N ASP A 706 8.56 -36.74 65.97
CA ASP A 706 9.84 -36.60 66.67
C ASP A 706 10.99 -37.60 66.39
N GLN A 707 10.75 -38.81 65.84
CA GLN A 707 11.84 -39.71 65.38
C GLN A 707 11.48 -40.51 64.10
N LEU A 708 12.51 -40.83 63.30
CA LEU A 708 12.45 -41.74 62.15
C LEU A 708 13.31 -42.98 62.46
N CYS A 709 12.75 -44.19 62.38
CA CYS A 709 13.47 -45.43 62.67
C CYS A 709 13.32 -46.45 61.54
N VAL A 710 14.41 -47.13 61.20
CA VAL A 710 14.45 -48.28 60.27
C VAL A 710 15.38 -49.34 60.86
N ASP A 711 14.96 -50.61 60.83
CA ASP A 711 15.73 -51.79 61.30
C ASP A 711 16.47 -51.62 62.63
N GLY A 712 15.81 -51.01 63.62
CA GLY A 712 16.33 -50.82 64.97
C GLY A 712 17.30 -49.65 65.14
N VAL A 713 17.61 -48.90 64.08
CA VAL A 713 18.36 -47.65 64.14
C VAL A 713 17.38 -46.47 64.04
N CYS A 714 17.42 -45.58 65.02
CA CYS A 714 16.57 -44.38 65.08
C CYS A 714 17.40 -43.11 64.90
N LEU A 715 16.92 -42.22 64.03
CA LEU A 715 17.46 -40.89 63.78
C LEU A 715 16.44 -39.83 64.22
N ASN A 716 16.92 -38.83 64.95
CA ASN A 716 16.18 -37.61 65.25
C ASN A 716 16.61 -36.48 64.28
N ALA A 717 15.87 -35.36 64.30
CA ALA A 717 16.12 -34.24 63.41
C ALA A 717 17.51 -33.60 63.58
N ASP A 718 18.05 -33.54 64.81
CA ASP A 718 19.37 -32.95 65.07
C ASP A 718 20.52 -33.81 64.55
N ASP A 719 20.37 -35.13 64.53
CA ASP A 719 21.39 -36.04 63.99
C ASP A 719 21.36 -36.09 62.46
N LEU A 720 20.18 -36.08 61.84
CA LEU A 720 20.05 -35.90 60.38
C LEU A 720 20.63 -34.55 59.93
N ARG A 721 20.39 -33.50 60.71
CA ARG A 721 20.95 -32.16 60.48
C ARG A 721 22.48 -32.13 60.55
N LYS A 722 23.10 -32.79 61.55
CA LYS A 722 24.58 -32.89 61.65
C LYS A 722 25.19 -33.59 60.43
N ILE A 723 24.53 -34.61 59.87
CA ILE A 723 25.00 -35.33 58.68
C ILE A 723 24.97 -34.42 57.44
N LEU A 724 23.94 -33.58 57.30
CA LEU A 724 23.82 -32.60 56.20
C LEU A 724 24.76 -31.40 56.37
N GLU A 725 24.95 -30.89 57.59
CA GLU A 725 25.89 -29.80 57.88
C GLU A 725 27.37 -30.25 57.79
N ALA A 726 27.67 -31.54 57.98
CA ALA A 726 29.04 -32.08 57.86
C ALA A 726 29.58 -32.17 56.42
N ASN A 727 28.70 -32.22 55.41
CA ASN A 727 29.08 -32.27 53.99
C ASN A 727 29.02 -30.90 53.30
N ASN A 728 28.85 -29.78 54.03
CA ASN A 728 28.77 -28.45 53.42
C ASN A 728 29.53 -27.36 54.21
N GLY A 729 30.87 -27.39 54.08
CA GLY A 729 31.75 -26.26 54.35
C GLY A 729 32.46 -25.84 53.05
N THR A 730 32.62 -24.55 52.72
CA THR A 730 32.76 -23.40 53.63
C THR A 730 31.92 -22.20 53.19
N LYS A 731 31.39 -21.43 54.15
CA LYS A 731 30.69 -20.15 53.92
C LYS A 731 31.65 -18.97 53.73
N ILE A 732 31.14 -17.88 53.13
CA ILE A 732 31.18 -16.44 53.51
C ILE A 732 30.58 -15.70 52.28
N GLU A 733 29.36 -15.13 52.36
CA GLU A 733 29.08 -13.69 52.63
C GLU A 733 29.70 -12.76 51.53
N GLU A 734 28.99 -11.83 50.86
CA GLU A 734 27.60 -11.34 51.02
C GLU A 734 27.10 -10.63 49.71
N GLU A 735 25.77 -10.47 49.58
CA GLU A 735 25.00 -9.54 48.70
C GLU A 735 25.10 -9.49 47.13
N THR A 736 23.92 -9.26 46.51
CA THR A 736 23.63 -8.66 45.18
C THR A 736 23.96 -9.38 43.84
N SER A 737 23.05 -10.30 43.47
CA SER A 737 22.34 -10.40 42.16
C SER A 737 23.01 -9.93 40.83
N GLY A 738 23.14 -10.85 39.85
CA GLY A 738 23.50 -10.52 38.46
C GLY A 738 23.52 -11.71 37.48
N ASN A 739 22.40 -12.41 37.28
CA ASN A 739 22.23 -13.49 36.28
C ASN A 739 21.95 -12.88 34.88
N SER A 740 22.19 -13.47 33.72
CA SER A 740 22.64 -14.82 33.30
C SER A 740 23.30 -14.76 31.92
N ASP A 741 24.21 -15.68 31.56
CA ASP A 741 24.59 -15.90 30.15
C ASP A 741 25.06 -17.34 29.83
N THR A 742 24.95 -17.71 28.53
CA THR A 742 25.64 -18.74 27.67
C THR A 742 26.45 -19.94 28.28
N THR A 743 26.62 -21.14 27.67
CA THR A 743 26.06 -21.88 26.49
C THR A 743 26.46 -23.38 26.52
N SER A 744 25.86 -24.21 25.64
CA SER A 744 26.40 -25.32 24.79
C SER A 744 27.88 -25.75 24.95
N PRO A 745 28.29 -27.03 24.68
CA PRO A 745 28.27 -27.58 23.30
C PRO A 745 28.33 -29.13 23.06
N VAL A 746 28.19 -29.55 21.77
CA VAL A 746 29.02 -30.54 20.99
C VAL A 746 29.20 -32.01 21.48
N LEU A 747 29.11 -33.08 20.67
CA LEU A 747 28.71 -33.26 19.24
C LEU A 747 27.87 -34.56 18.97
N GLU A 748 28.18 -35.66 18.25
CA GLU A 748 29.31 -36.14 17.42
C GLU A 748 28.91 -37.29 16.43
N GLU A 749 29.87 -37.95 15.75
CA GLU A 749 29.73 -38.91 14.62
C GLU A 749 29.81 -40.43 15.06
N VAL A 750 29.80 -41.53 14.26
CA VAL A 750 29.94 -41.77 12.79
C VAL A 750 29.40 -43.16 12.32
N ASN A 751 28.68 -43.21 11.19
CA ASN A 751 28.75 -44.13 10.01
C ASN A 751 28.70 -45.72 10.06
N ILE A 752 28.53 -46.30 8.84
CA ILE A 752 28.85 -47.66 8.29
C ILE A 752 27.85 -48.84 8.41
N GLU A 753 27.27 -49.30 7.27
CA GLU A 753 27.37 -50.66 6.65
C GLU A 753 26.35 -50.86 5.48
N ASP A 754 26.44 -51.94 4.68
CA ASP A 754 27.05 -51.99 3.33
C ASP A 754 26.30 -53.04 2.43
N GLU A 755 26.75 -53.29 1.18
CA GLU A 755 26.43 -54.41 0.26
C GLU A 755 25.01 -54.52 -0.38
N ARG A 756 24.77 -55.27 -1.48
CA ARG A 756 25.43 -55.30 -2.83
C ARG A 756 24.61 -56.12 -3.87
N THR A 757 24.64 -55.71 -5.15
CA THR A 757 24.29 -56.51 -6.38
C THR A 757 22.81 -56.95 -6.56
N GLU A 758 22.24 -57.19 -7.76
CA GLU A 758 22.70 -57.30 -9.17
C GLU A 758 21.83 -56.41 -10.13
N ILE A 759 21.80 -56.41 -11.49
CA ILE A 759 22.47 -57.16 -12.59
C ILE A 759 22.46 -56.35 -13.94
N ILE A 760 23.41 -56.63 -14.86
CA ILE A 760 23.41 -56.62 -16.37
C ILE A 760 22.34 -55.77 -17.12
N ASP A 761 22.61 -54.87 -18.10
CA ASP A 761 23.81 -54.22 -18.73
C ASP A 761 23.30 -53.03 -19.64
N GLU A 762 23.92 -52.37 -20.65
CA GLU A 762 25.15 -52.56 -21.48
C GLU A 762 25.71 -51.22 -22.08
N VAL A 763 27.04 -51.15 -22.30
CA VAL A 763 27.86 -50.44 -23.33
C VAL A 763 27.40 -49.11 -24.01
N VAL A 764 27.97 -47.95 -23.54
CA VAL A 764 29.03 -47.06 -24.18
C VAL A 764 28.79 -46.48 -25.62
N PRO A 765 29.27 -45.26 -26.05
CA PRO A 765 29.74 -44.01 -25.37
C PRO A 765 29.22 -42.62 -25.94
N SER A 766 29.49 -41.48 -25.27
CA SER A 766 30.23 -40.27 -25.80
C SER A 766 29.75 -38.85 -25.35
N ALA A 767 30.62 -38.14 -24.61
CA ALA A 767 31.12 -36.74 -24.74
C ALA A 767 30.22 -35.46 -24.89
N VAL A 768 30.77 -34.35 -24.34
CA VAL A 768 30.41 -32.89 -24.50
C VAL A 768 29.10 -32.44 -23.79
N GLY A 769 29.01 -31.28 -23.10
CA GLY A 769 30.01 -30.27 -22.68
C GLY A 769 29.38 -28.86 -22.45
N GLU A 770 30.05 -28.00 -21.64
CA GLU A 770 29.86 -26.51 -21.53
C GLU A 770 28.47 -26.00 -21.01
N GLU A 771 28.25 -24.83 -20.35
CA GLU A 771 29.01 -23.66 -19.84
C GLU A 771 28.31 -23.18 -18.50
N VAL A 772 28.93 -22.60 -17.45
CA VAL A 772 29.46 -21.22 -17.22
C VAL A 772 28.35 -20.13 -17.32
N GLU A 773 28.12 -19.15 -16.42
CA GLU A 773 28.95 -18.18 -15.63
C GLU A 773 28.14 -17.76 -14.33
N VAL A 774 28.63 -17.68 -13.07
CA VAL A 774 29.57 -16.73 -12.38
C VAL A 774 28.98 -15.30 -12.21
N ASN A 775 28.44 -14.92 -11.01
CA ASN A 775 29.06 -14.20 -9.84
C ASN A 775 29.29 -12.67 -10.05
N GLN A 776 29.23 -11.75 -9.07
CA GLN A 776 28.90 -11.74 -7.61
C GLN A 776 28.61 -10.27 -7.11
N GLU A 777 28.28 -10.11 -5.81
CA GLU A 777 28.68 -9.05 -4.80
C GLU A 777 29.48 -7.78 -5.26
N SER A 778 29.53 -6.61 -4.56
CA SER A 778 29.00 -6.01 -3.30
C SER A 778 29.55 -4.52 -3.22
N ASP A 779 29.54 -3.66 -2.17
CA ASP A 779 29.04 -3.62 -0.77
C ASP A 779 29.06 -2.17 -0.17
N LEU A 780 28.55 -1.96 1.06
CA LEU A 780 28.86 -0.89 2.07
C LEU A 780 28.55 0.61 1.73
N ASP A 781 28.39 1.59 2.66
CA ASP A 781 28.45 1.63 4.14
C ASP A 781 27.73 2.87 4.79
N SER A 782 27.27 2.77 6.06
CA SER A 782 27.15 3.85 7.12
C SER A 782 26.34 5.16 6.89
N GLU A 783 26.07 6.08 7.86
CA GLU A 783 25.53 6.02 9.24
C GLU A 783 25.03 7.44 9.75
N VAL A 784 23.80 7.50 10.31
CA VAL A 784 23.25 8.25 11.50
C VAL A 784 23.47 9.78 11.78
N ILE A 785 22.48 10.35 12.51
CA ILE A 785 22.47 11.57 13.41
C ILE A 785 21.78 12.86 12.92
N ASP A 786 20.45 12.91 13.17
CA ASP A 786 19.71 13.83 14.08
C ASP A 786 20.00 15.36 14.09
N GLY A 787 18.94 16.18 14.06
CA GLY A 787 19.02 17.65 14.01
C GLY A 787 17.63 18.34 14.03
N VAL A 788 17.45 19.38 14.86
CA VAL A 788 16.14 19.74 15.46
C VAL A 788 15.95 21.28 15.63
N GLU A 789 14.70 21.78 15.49
CA GLU A 789 14.18 23.13 15.92
C GLU A 789 14.76 24.41 15.21
N ASN A 790 14.12 25.60 15.17
CA ASN A 790 12.72 26.01 15.43
C ASN A 790 12.31 27.32 14.68
N GLU A 791 11.01 27.45 14.37
CA GLU A 791 10.11 28.64 14.39
C GLU A 791 10.47 30.10 13.95
N ASN A 792 9.43 30.77 13.40
CA ASN A 792 9.03 32.21 13.50
C ASN A 792 9.77 33.36 12.75
N ASP A 793 9.14 34.50 12.40
CA ASP A 793 7.71 34.81 12.07
C ASP A 793 7.55 36.21 11.36
N THR A 794 6.37 36.45 10.76
CA THR A 794 5.64 37.67 10.29
C THR A 794 6.26 39.07 10.00
N GLY A 795 5.63 39.74 9.02
CA GLY A 795 5.61 41.20 8.76
C GLY A 795 5.11 41.50 7.32
N VAL A 796 3.89 41.98 6.97
CA VAL A 796 2.86 42.87 7.59
C VAL A 796 3.30 44.35 7.62
N GLU A 797 2.61 45.37 7.06
CA GLU A 797 1.61 45.50 5.95
C GLU A 797 2.02 46.77 5.10
N GLU A 798 1.30 47.54 4.25
CA GLU A 798 -0.10 47.91 3.89
C GLU A 798 -0.18 47.98 2.31
N GLN A 799 -1.27 47.73 1.57
CA GLN A 799 -2.64 48.31 1.43
C GLN A 799 -2.79 49.55 0.49
N ILE A 800 -3.88 49.53 -0.32
CA ILE A 800 -4.60 50.67 -0.97
C ILE A 800 -3.84 51.45 -2.08
N SER A 801 -4.40 51.72 -3.28
CA SER A 801 -5.67 51.33 -3.95
C SER A 801 -5.64 51.64 -5.46
N ASP A 802 -6.57 51.05 -6.22
CA ASP A 802 -7.44 51.63 -7.29
C ASP A 802 -6.93 52.76 -8.23
N THR A 803 -7.27 52.81 -9.53
CA THR A 803 -8.31 52.09 -10.29
C THR A 803 -7.94 51.88 -11.77
N GLU A 804 -8.71 50.99 -12.41
CA GLU A 804 -9.20 50.94 -13.81
C GLU A 804 -8.97 52.15 -14.76
N GLU A 805 -8.97 52.00 -16.09
CA GLU A 805 -9.59 50.95 -16.92
C GLU A 805 -8.91 50.79 -18.32
N ASN A 806 -9.19 49.66 -18.99
CA ASN A 806 -9.28 49.43 -20.45
C ASN A 806 -8.19 49.92 -21.43
N GLN A 807 -7.53 49.02 -22.19
CA GLN A 807 -7.98 48.43 -23.48
C GLN A 807 -7.95 49.44 -24.67
N THR A 808 -7.67 49.04 -25.92
CA THR A 808 -7.83 47.70 -26.53
C THR A 808 -6.80 47.41 -27.64
N GLU A 809 -6.50 46.12 -27.83
CA GLU A 809 -6.31 45.39 -29.10
C GLU A 809 -5.36 45.84 -30.26
N THR A 810 -4.58 44.85 -30.73
CA THR A 810 -4.26 44.51 -32.14
C THR A 810 -3.23 45.34 -32.95
N THR A 811 -2.48 44.77 -33.91
CA THR A 811 -2.41 43.37 -34.45
C THR A 811 -0.99 42.99 -34.94
N GLU A 812 -0.72 41.69 -34.99
CA GLU A 812 0.10 40.90 -35.96
C GLU A 812 1.43 41.40 -36.60
N SER A 813 2.37 40.44 -36.76
CA SER A 813 3.38 40.30 -37.85
C SER A 813 4.53 41.32 -37.90
N THR A 814 5.82 40.92 -37.95
CA THR A 814 6.47 40.42 -39.18
C THR A 814 7.92 39.94 -38.96
N THR A 815 8.29 38.80 -39.59
CA THR A 815 9.44 38.42 -40.50
C THR A 815 10.97 38.67 -40.29
N SER A 816 11.68 37.55 -40.00
CA SER A 816 13.11 37.07 -39.93
C SER A 816 14.30 37.96 -39.70
N ASN A 817 15.34 37.53 -38.93
CA ASN A 817 16.78 37.97 -38.94
C ASN A 817 17.57 37.64 -40.23
N PRO A 818 18.71 38.26 -40.70
CA PRO A 818 19.62 39.35 -40.22
C PRO A 818 19.90 40.63 -41.12
N GLU A 819 20.47 41.70 -40.52
CA GLU A 819 21.64 42.57 -40.89
C GLU A 819 21.88 43.41 -42.23
N ILE A 820 22.23 44.73 -42.12
CA ILE A 820 23.22 45.56 -42.90
C ILE A 820 23.74 46.67 -41.97
N THR A 821 25.05 46.95 -41.96
CA THR A 821 25.77 48.18 -41.54
C THR A 821 26.97 47.84 -40.66
N LEU A 822 28.18 47.68 -41.17
CA LEU A 822 28.64 47.70 -42.56
C LEU A 822 28.01 46.53 -43.28
#